data_AF-A0A397V6K0-F1
#
_entry.id   AF-A0A397V6K0-F1
#
_cell.length_a   1.000
_cell.length_b   1.000
_cell.length_c   1.000
_cell.angle_alpha   90.00
_cell.angle_beta   90.00
_cell.angle_gamma   90.00
#
_symmetry.space_group_name_H-M   'P 1'
#
loop_
_entity.id
_entity.type
_entity.pdbx_description
1 polymer ?
#
loop_
_entity_poly.entity_id
_entity_poly.type
_entity_poly.pdbx_seq_one_letter_code
_entity_poly.pdbx_strand_id
1 'polypeptide(L)'
;MNRSLTPIIPRENFIQRITSNKHKYNLHFDKKISHQPSNSKLLLLVFQTLIVVIIGLLFIYLIYPHFTLRDFKLRNNSLLINHSPSSYKPIPNPIIRDQIILYRILGNDLPPRHKAGQTLRNVRFILEHETEFLNTKKWWILNRIADPDYEDTLISLLKLHKQDYIRIPFNENEYSKLDFRIDDFPKPDFFNSDEFIRLSKVAKLRAIDYTYIDKNLYAMNNNGGRNVALSHGKSQLNARWILPFDGNCFLTPNAFADIRARLNLFGDQYKYFIVPMARLLNNSQLLEESDVRPITPEEPQIIFRYDSDKLYNEQMRYGRRSKLEMLWRLGFPPSYKISAVSWEPDSYPNKSEEVQYQSAGWVFRLFSGQMSQEIKEAGSIRAFNRLLAIQNFIDNLDERIARKIQGFDPFRLFLYDEKLLNKARLDFWLGVPKVIEIVNVLINHADNILSEIINLYESESNIHVDANIHHLHLLKIKEKEIEKISLSGLMEESLRTSTMLSPDILFENVTTLALANYFSGDEQYSKWAANLIRTFILSSYAIGEQDNVEESSKIMNNETINNEGYNFPYLNKIPRMIPKFLNVDATFSKSLTDTDPSFFLDACRLLYRKRVLTHKEYMNLQNFASDWLESLINSPQNLKIGRQSNHRGTLFDLQVITLSGFVNDVRLYLRVANRARMRIGKQFNIPADISMPKISQNHEIMYVQNLVDIGKIKPLDYDENVFRYTTLNLQYWMLIVRIIQNGRCGSNIWQYTTKNGQRISKAIIEHFKYYNNRIYDSAIIALAYMAKNALKASGTDRDICQTQDEHIYSQYFDNIDNVINNINIGNKTNKEELNVIIGIGNEARRRGLPPFWMFGVVS
;
A
#
# COMPACT_ATOMS: atom_id res chain seq x y z
N MET A 1 -34.64 54.32 17.26
CA MET A 1 -34.72 54.40 18.73
C MET A 1 -33.47 53.79 19.32
N ASN A 2 -32.64 54.66 19.92
CA ASN A 2 -31.68 54.46 21.02
C ASN A 2 -30.66 53.30 21.05
N ARG A 3 -29.39 53.75 21.10
CA ARG A 3 -28.16 53.24 21.75
C ARG A 3 -27.37 52.17 20.98
N SER A 4 -26.05 52.22 20.86
CA SER A 4 -24.98 53.20 21.16
C SER A 4 -23.66 52.59 20.63
N LEU A 5 -22.78 53.41 20.06
CA LEU A 5 -21.47 53.03 19.49
C LEU A 5 -20.36 52.87 20.56
N THR A 6 -19.29 52.17 20.15
CA THR A 6 -17.86 52.16 20.61
C THR A 6 -17.41 51.10 21.66
N PRO A 7 -16.10 50.74 21.75
CA PRO A 7 -15.13 50.37 20.69
C PRO A 7 -14.21 49.16 21.06
N ILE A 8 -13.19 48.93 20.24
CA ILE A 8 -12.18 47.83 20.19
C ILE A 8 -11.12 47.89 21.33
N ILE A 9 -10.38 46.76 21.55
CA ILE A 9 -8.98 46.54 22.06
C ILE A 9 -8.91 45.65 23.35
N PRO A 10 -7.91 44.74 23.62
CA PRO A 10 -7.09 43.81 22.82
C PRO A 10 -6.98 42.37 23.42
N ARG A 11 -6.18 41.51 22.78
CA ARG A 11 -5.72 40.17 23.20
C ARG A 11 -5.02 40.17 24.57
N GLU A 12 -5.50 39.33 25.49
CA GLU A 12 -4.71 38.56 26.46
C GLU A 12 -5.63 37.53 27.15
N ASN A 13 -5.07 36.42 27.63
CA ASN A 13 -5.70 35.27 28.32
C ASN A 13 -6.04 34.03 27.47
N PHE A 14 -5.00 33.23 27.19
CA PHE A 14 -5.16 31.79 26.87
C PHE A 14 -4.18 30.93 27.69
N ILE A 15 -4.12 31.14 29.01
CA ILE A 15 -3.51 30.21 29.97
C ILE A 15 -4.42 30.16 31.21
N GLN A 16 -5.55 29.46 31.14
CA GLN A 16 -6.31 29.04 32.34
C GLN A 16 -7.44 28.03 32.04
N ARG A 17 -7.16 26.97 31.28
CA ARG A 17 -8.17 25.90 31.07
C ARG A 17 -7.63 24.48 30.98
N ILE A 18 -6.61 24.15 31.78
CA ILE A 18 -6.18 22.76 32.02
C ILE A 18 -5.90 22.53 33.51
N THR A 19 -6.88 22.82 34.37
CA THR A 19 -6.88 22.37 35.77
C THR A 19 -8.30 22.11 36.24
N SER A 20 -9.04 21.26 35.54
CA SER A 20 -10.25 20.63 36.09
C SER A 20 -10.57 19.38 35.28
N ASN A 21 -10.06 18.23 35.70
CA ASN A 21 -10.67 16.90 35.53
C ASN A 21 -9.74 15.81 36.07
N LYS A 22 -9.40 15.91 37.36
CA LYS A 22 -8.66 14.88 38.08
C LYS A 22 -9.34 14.51 39.40
N HIS A 23 -10.66 14.40 39.40
CA HIS A 23 -11.40 13.74 40.48
C HIS A 23 -12.68 13.12 39.96
N LYS A 24 -12.66 11.82 39.71
CA LYS A 24 -13.75 10.88 40.02
C LYS A 24 -13.29 9.45 39.77
N TYR A 25 -13.86 8.54 40.55
CA TYR A 25 -13.62 7.09 40.63
C TYR A 25 -12.52 6.63 41.59
N ASN A 26 -12.86 6.69 42.88
CA ASN A 26 -12.57 5.64 43.85
C ASN A 26 -13.88 5.31 44.57
N LEU A 27 -14.30 4.04 44.56
CA LEU A 27 -15.20 3.44 45.56
C LEU A 27 -15.15 1.89 45.47
N HIS A 28 -15.01 1.27 46.64
CA HIS A 28 -14.97 -0.15 47.00
C HIS A 28 -13.69 -0.94 46.63
N PHE A 29 -13.01 -1.68 47.52
CA PHE A 29 -13.50 -2.56 48.59
C PHE A 29 -12.57 -2.61 49.82
N ASP A 30 -13.15 -3.13 50.90
CA ASP A 30 -12.78 -3.14 52.32
C ASP A 30 -11.51 -3.86 52.82
N LYS A 31 -11.13 -3.40 54.02
CA LYS A 31 -10.48 -4.04 55.18
C LYS A 31 -10.06 -5.52 55.08
N LYS A 32 -8.78 -5.75 55.40
CA LYS A 32 -8.36 -6.74 56.43
C LYS A 32 -6.99 -6.35 57.01
N ILE A 33 -7.02 -5.93 58.29
CA ILE A 33 -5.86 -5.79 59.16
C ILE A 33 -5.66 -7.14 59.86
N SER A 34 -4.45 -7.69 59.81
CA SER A 34 -3.99 -8.74 60.74
C SER A 34 -2.54 -8.44 61.16
N HIS A 35 -2.32 -8.51 62.47
CA HIS A 35 -1.09 -8.17 63.20
C HIS A 35 0.09 -9.15 63.01
N GLN A 36 1.29 -8.62 63.37
CA GLN A 36 2.52 -9.25 63.91
C GLN A 36 3.74 -9.38 62.96
N PRO A 37 4.99 -9.45 63.48
CA PRO A 37 5.63 -8.66 64.54
C PRO A 37 7.01 -8.09 64.12
N SER A 38 7.63 -7.25 64.95
CA SER A 38 8.91 -6.57 64.67
C SER A 38 10.13 -7.51 64.68
N ASN A 39 10.75 -7.74 63.52
CA ASN A 39 12.01 -8.49 63.36
C ASN A 39 13.25 -7.59 63.39
N SER A 40 13.42 -6.76 64.42
CA SER A 40 14.60 -5.89 64.56
C SER A 40 15.87 -6.63 65.01
N LYS A 41 15.74 -7.80 65.66
CA LYS A 41 16.90 -8.59 66.13
C LYS A 41 17.53 -9.47 65.04
N LEU A 42 16.74 -9.95 64.07
CA LEU A 42 17.23 -10.77 62.96
C LEU A 42 18.07 -9.93 61.98
N LEU A 43 17.66 -8.69 61.72
CA LEU A 43 18.36 -7.77 60.82
C LEU A 43 19.75 -7.39 61.36
N LEU A 44 19.87 -7.24 62.69
CA LEU A 44 21.14 -6.91 63.35
C LEU A 44 22.13 -8.08 63.31
N LEU A 45 21.65 -9.32 63.48
CA LEU A 45 22.48 -10.52 63.44
C LEU A 45 23.03 -10.79 62.02
N VAL A 46 22.22 -10.53 60.99
CA VAL A 46 22.62 -10.65 59.57
C VAL A 46 23.68 -9.59 59.22
N PHE A 47 23.56 -8.37 59.74
CA PHE A 47 24.56 -7.33 59.51
C PHE A 47 25.91 -7.65 60.18
N GLN A 48 25.90 -8.21 61.38
CA GLN A 48 27.13 -8.60 62.10
C GLN A 48 27.86 -9.77 61.43
N THR A 49 27.12 -10.74 60.88
CA THR A 49 27.72 -11.86 60.13
C THR A 49 28.32 -11.41 58.79
N LEU A 50 27.69 -10.46 58.10
CA LEU A 50 28.21 -9.89 56.85
C LEU A 50 29.54 -9.14 57.05
N ILE A 51 29.70 -8.43 58.17
CA ILE A 51 30.95 -7.71 58.48
C ILE A 51 32.12 -8.67 58.73
N VAL A 52 31.89 -9.78 59.44
CA VAL A 52 32.94 -10.79 59.70
C VAL A 52 33.39 -11.47 58.40
N VAL A 53 32.46 -11.75 57.48
CA VAL A 53 32.78 -12.33 56.16
C VAL A 53 33.60 -11.37 55.30
N ILE A 54 33.26 -10.07 55.31
CA ILE A 54 34.01 -9.04 54.57
C ILE A 54 35.44 -8.89 55.12
N ILE A 55 35.62 -8.92 56.45
CA ILE A 55 36.95 -8.86 57.08
C ILE A 55 37.77 -10.11 56.75
N GLY A 56 37.15 -11.30 56.73
CA GLY A 56 37.82 -12.55 56.32
C GLY A 56 38.27 -12.55 54.85
N LEU A 57 37.43 -12.03 53.93
CA LEU A 57 37.77 -11.92 52.51
C LEU A 57 38.90 -10.90 52.25
N LEU A 58 38.94 -9.79 53.00
CA LEU A 58 40.04 -8.83 52.96
C LEU A 58 41.37 -9.44 53.44
N PHE A 59 41.34 -10.31 54.44
CA PHE A 59 42.53 -11.02 54.93
C PHE A 59 43.07 -12.03 53.89
N ILE A 60 42.19 -12.72 53.17
CA ILE A 60 42.57 -13.64 52.08
C ILE A 60 43.17 -12.87 50.89
N TYR A 61 42.61 -11.71 50.54
CA TYR A 61 43.09 -10.87 49.44
C TYR A 61 44.49 -10.28 49.71
N LEU A 62 44.81 -9.98 50.97
CA LEU A 62 46.12 -9.44 51.38
C LEU A 62 47.23 -10.51 51.45
N ILE A 63 46.91 -11.79 51.62
CA ILE A 63 47.89 -12.88 51.71
C ILE A 63 48.17 -13.54 50.34
N TYR A 64 47.23 -13.45 49.39
CA TYR A 64 47.33 -14.10 48.08
C TYR A 64 48.51 -13.67 47.17
N PRO A 65 49.07 -12.44 47.21
CA PRO A 65 50.17 -12.08 46.30
C PRO A 65 51.53 -12.68 46.70
N HIS A 66 51.66 -13.29 47.89
CA HIS A 66 52.96 -13.75 48.40
C HIS A 66 53.33 -15.20 48.05
N PHE A 67 52.45 -15.97 47.39
CA PHE A 67 52.71 -17.39 47.08
C PHE A 67 52.79 -17.78 45.60
N THR A 68 52.59 -16.88 44.63
CA THR A 68 52.61 -17.22 43.19
C THR A 68 53.79 -16.66 42.39
N LEU A 69 54.84 -16.15 43.06
CA LEU A 69 56.03 -15.59 42.41
C LEU A 69 57.32 -16.43 42.60
N ARG A 70 57.22 -17.66 43.15
CA ARG A 70 58.39 -18.49 43.42
C ARG A 70 58.62 -19.68 42.47
N ASP A 71 57.67 -20.04 41.59
CA ASP A 71 57.77 -21.26 40.78
C ASP A 71 57.95 -21.06 39.26
N PHE A 72 58.19 -19.84 38.76
CA PHE A 72 58.39 -19.60 37.32
C PHE A 72 59.82 -19.21 36.90
N LYS A 73 60.81 -19.46 37.76
CA LYS A 73 62.22 -19.06 37.51
C LYS A 73 63.23 -20.20 37.37
N LEU A 74 62.77 -21.45 37.26
CA LEU A 74 63.65 -22.62 37.06
C LEU A 74 63.03 -23.62 36.09
N ARG A 75 62.91 -23.26 34.81
CA ARG A 75 62.91 -24.23 33.71
C ARG A 75 63.17 -23.50 32.40
N ASN A 76 64.23 -23.95 31.73
CA ASN A 76 64.67 -23.63 30.37
C ASN A 76 65.93 -22.76 30.28
N ASN A 77 67.01 -23.28 30.86
CA ASN A 77 68.35 -23.13 30.30
C ASN A 77 68.89 -24.52 29.97
N SER A 78 68.95 -24.84 28.68
CA SER A 78 69.93 -25.70 27.99
C SER A 78 69.28 -26.40 26.80
N LEU A 79 69.67 -26.00 25.58
CA LEU A 79 70.15 -26.89 24.52
C LEU A 79 70.63 -26.03 23.35
N LEU A 80 71.91 -26.17 23.05
CA LEU A 80 72.66 -25.48 22.01
C LEU A 80 72.60 -26.27 20.68
N ILE A 81 72.33 -25.52 19.61
CA ILE A 81 72.98 -25.53 18.26
C ILE A 81 72.91 -26.81 17.40
N ASN A 82 72.30 -26.70 16.20
CA ASN A 82 73.02 -26.84 14.91
C ASN A 82 72.24 -26.31 13.68
N HIS A 83 73.01 -25.82 12.71
CA HIS A 83 72.67 -24.93 11.58
C HIS A 83 71.76 -25.47 10.47
N SER A 84 71.02 -24.54 9.84
CA SER A 84 70.88 -24.42 8.36
C SER A 84 70.33 -23.01 8.02
N PRO A 85 70.83 -22.31 6.97
CA PRO A 85 70.44 -20.93 6.69
C PRO A 85 69.12 -20.90 5.91
N SER A 86 68.01 -20.57 6.59
CA SER A 86 66.76 -20.26 5.90
C SER A 86 66.68 -18.76 5.63
N SER A 87 66.36 -18.46 4.37
CA SER A 87 66.16 -17.14 3.79
C SER A 87 65.41 -16.17 4.72
N TYR A 88 66.05 -15.06 5.07
CA TYR A 88 65.39 -13.90 5.66
C TYR A 88 64.32 -13.39 4.69
N LYS A 89 63.04 -13.67 4.97
CA LYS A 89 61.94 -12.85 4.45
C LYS A 89 61.92 -11.56 5.27
N PRO A 90 61.96 -10.37 4.63
CA PRO A 90 61.83 -9.12 5.36
C PRO A 90 60.48 -9.12 6.10
N ILE A 91 60.53 -8.88 7.41
CA ILE A 91 59.35 -8.58 8.22
C ILE A 91 58.75 -7.31 7.59
N PRO A 92 57.49 -7.33 7.11
CA PRO A 92 56.87 -6.13 6.58
C PRO A 92 56.90 -5.06 7.67
N ASN A 93 57.39 -3.87 7.36
CA ASN A 93 57.25 -2.71 8.24
C ASN A 93 55.78 -2.65 8.71
N PRO A 94 55.50 -2.51 10.01
CA PRO A 94 54.13 -2.43 10.50
C PRO A 94 53.43 -1.29 9.75
N ILE A 95 52.32 -1.60 9.09
CA ILE A 95 51.52 -0.60 8.37
C ILE A 95 51.05 0.42 9.40
N ILE A 96 51.63 1.62 9.38
CA ILE A 96 51.20 2.73 10.24
C ILE A 96 49.87 3.21 9.71
N ARG A 97 48.79 2.87 10.43
CA ARG A 97 47.45 3.35 10.16
C ARG A 97 47.22 4.61 10.98
N ASP A 98 47.06 5.74 10.33
CA ASP A 98 46.80 7.03 10.97
C ASP A 98 45.69 7.85 10.26
N GLN A 99 45.23 7.40 9.09
CA GLN A 99 44.29 8.13 8.27
C GLN A 99 42.85 8.00 8.79
N ILE A 100 42.10 9.09 8.71
CA ILE A 100 40.65 9.13 8.96
C ILE A 100 39.94 9.02 7.61
N ILE A 101 38.94 8.16 7.50
CA ILE A 101 38.07 8.09 6.33
C ILE A 101 36.66 8.52 6.70
N LEU A 102 36.24 9.65 6.14
CA LEU A 102 34.94 10.25 6.35
C LEU A 102 34.00 9.91 5.21
N TYR A 103 32.94 9.18 5.50
CA TYR A 103 31.90 8.89 4.53
C TYR A 103 30.72 9.84 4.66
N ARG A 104 30.06 10.09 3.53
CA ARG A 104 28.75 10.75 3.43
C ARG A 104 27.82 9.82 2.65
N ILE A 105 26.85 9.23 3.35
CA ILE A 105 25.92 8.27 2.74
C ILE A 105 24.67 9.02 2.26
N LEU A 106 24.54 9.15 0.94
CA LEU A 106 23.47 9.84 0.25
C LEU A 106 22.32 8.87 -0.06
N GLY A 107 21.09 9.30 0.20
CA GLY A 107 19.89 8.54 -0.13
C GLY A 107 18.85 9.42 -0.84
N ASN A 108 17.75 8.80 -1.23
CA ASN A 108 16.63 9.46 -1.88
C ASN A 108 15.99 10.55 -0.99
N ASP A 109 15.47 11.60 -1.62
CA ASP A 109 14.59 12.55 -0.94
C ASP A 109 13.26 11.90 -0.57
N LEU A 110 12.75 12.18 0.63
CA LEU A 110 11.54 11.56 1.17
C LEU A 110 10.48 12.61 1.54
N PRO A 111 9.81 13.27 0.58
CA PRO A 111 8.71 14.18 0.91
C PRO A 111 7.49 13.41 1.50
N PRO A 112 6.76 13.97 2.48
CA PRO A 112 6.90 15.32 3.07
C PRO A 112 7.92 15.40 4.21
N ARG A 113 8.66 14.31 4.51
CA ARG A 113 9.69 14.33 5.55
C ARG A 113 10.86 15.25 5.18
N HIS A 114 11.23 15.31 3.90
CA HIS A 114 12.21 16.25 3.33
C HIS A 114 11.53 17.19 2.32
N LYS A 115 12.16 18.33 2.02
CA LYS A 115 11.81 19.11 0.81
C LYS A 115 12.41 18.40 -0.42
N ALA A 116 11.74 18.46 -1.57
CA ALA A 116 12.31 17.94 -2.81
C ALA A 116 13.61 18.69 -3.17
N GLY A 117 14.64 17.94 -3.62
CA GLY A 117 15.97 18.46 -3.92
C GLY A 117 16.84 18.71 -2.67
N GLN A 118 16.44 18.22 -1.50
CA GLN A 118 17.16 18.48 -0.24
C GLN A 118 18.52 17.80 -0.20
N THR A 119 18.62 16.53 -0.64
CA THR A 119 19.91 15.83 -0.72
C THR A 119 20.89 16.62 -1.59
N LEU A 120 20.51 17.01 -2.80
CA LEU A 120 21.38 17.77 -3.71
C LEU A 120 21.84 19.11 -3.12
N ARG A 121 20.93 19.86 -2.48
CA ARG A 121 21.27 21.14 -1.83
C ARG A 121 22.26 20.97 -0.67
N ASN A 122 22.07 19.93 0.13
CA ASN A 122 22.96 19.66 1.26
C ASN A 122 24.34 19.18 0.80
N VAL A 123 24.40 18.33 -0.24
CA VAL A 123 25.66 17.92 -0.85
C VAL A 123 26.41 19.14 -1.36
N ARG A 124 25.74 20.00 -2.15
CA ARG A 124 26.33 21.25 -2.66
C ARG A 124 26.88 22.12 -1.54
N PHE A 125 26.09 22.35 -0.49
CA PHE A 125 26.51 23.16 0.66
C PHE A 125 27.76 22.59 1.35
N ILE A 126 27.82 21.27 1.56
CA ILE A 126 29.01 20.62 2.14
C ILE A 126 30.23 20.81 1.22
N LEU A 127 30.07 20.64 -0.09
CA LEU A 127 31.17 20.77 -1.06
C LEU A 127 31.68 22.21 -1.20
N GLU A 128 30.82 23.21 -0.99
CA GLU A 128 31.16 24.62 -1.10
C GLU A 128 31.74 25.19 0.21
N HIS A 129 31.41 24.61 1.37
CA HIS A 129 31.68 25.24 2.67
C HIS A 129 32.37 24.36 3.73
N GLU A 130 32.38 23.02 3.59
CA GLU A 130 33.06 22.16 4.56
C GLU A 130 34.57 22.09 4.24
N THR A 131 35.40 22.53 5.18
CA THR A 131 36.85 22.56 5.00
C THR A 131 37.44 21.17 4.76
N GLU A 132 38.60 21.13 4.11
CA GLU A 132 39.43 19.91 4.08
C GLU A 132 40.09 19.67 5.44
N PHE A 133 40.18 18.40 5.83
CA PHE A 133 40.73 18.00 7.13
C PHE A 133 42.06 17.27 6.95
N LEU A 134 43.06 17.62 7.76
CA LEU A 134 44.39 16.99 7.71
C LEU A 134 44.33 15.46 7.87
N ASN A 135 45.06 14.74 7.01
CA ASN A 135 45.10 13.26 6.97
C ASN A 135 43.70 12.59 6.98
N THR A 136 42.74 13.22 6.30
CA THR A 136 41.38 12.71 6.17
C THR A 136 41.02 12.55 4.71
N LYS A 137 40.47 11.40 4.34
CA LYS A 137 39.90 11.17 3.01
C LYS A 137 38.37 11.20 3.09
N LYS A 138 37.72 11.98 2.23
CA LYS A 138 36.25 12.03 2.11
C LYS A 138 35.78 11.09 0.99
N TRP A 139 34.73 10.33 1.27
CA TRP A 139 34.07 9.44 0.31
C TRP A 139 32.56 9.64 0.34
N TRP A 140 31.94 9.59 -0.82
CA TRP A 140 30.49 9.71 -0.97
C TRP A 140 29.90 8.37 -1.37
N ILE A 141 28.81 7.95 -0.73
CA ILE A 141 28.09 6.73 -1.13
C ILE A 141 26.74 7.15 -1.70
N LEU A 142 26.51 6.84 -2.97
CA LEU A 142 25.19 7.01 -3.60
C LEU A 142 24.42 5.72 -3.37
N ASN A 143 23.53 5.74 -2.38
CA ASN A 143 22.85 4.55 -1.88
C ASN A 143 21.47 4.39 -2.52
N ARG A 144 21.39 3.56 -3.56
CA ARG A 144 20.17 3.16 -4.25
C ARG A 144 19.29 4.34 -4.63
N ILE A 145 19.92 5.36 -5.23
CA ILE A 145 19.19 6.50 -5.78
C ILE A 145 18.31 5.98 -6.92
N ALA A 146 16.99 6.13 -6.76
CA ALA A 146 16.03 5.45 -7.60
C ALA A 146 15.71 6.21 -8.90
N ASP A 147 15.96 7.51 -8.92
CA ASP A 147 15.81 8.37 -10.10
C ASP A 147 17.18 8.50 -10.79
N PRO A 148 17.34 7.99 -12.02
CA PRO A 148 18.62 8.00 -12.72
C PRO A 148 19.10 9.43 -13.02
N ASP A 149 18.20 10.35 -13.39
CA ASP A 149 18.57 11.73 -13.71
C ASP A 149 19.05 12.46 -12.46
N TYR A 150 18.41 12.17 -11.32
CA TYR A 150 18.84 12.68 -10.01
C TYR A 150 20.19 12.10 -9.57
N GLU A 151 20.41 10.80 -9.80
CA GLU A 151 21.70 10.14 -9.53
C GLU A 151 22.82 10.76 -10.37
N ASP A 152 22.60 10.94 -11.68
CA ASP A 152 23.57 11.53 -12.61
C ASP A 152 23.89 12.99 -12.26
N THR A 153 22.90 13.75 -11.79
CA THR A 153 23.10 15.10 -11.27
C THR A 153 24.01 15.11 -10.04
N LEU A 154 23.80 14.20 -9.09
CA LEU A 154 24.67 14.05 -7.91
C LEU A 154 26.09 13.65 -8.31
N ILE A 155 26.24 12.69 -9.24
CA ILE A 155 27.54 12.26 -9.76
C ILE A 155 28.27 13.44 -10.42
N SER A 156 27.57 14.22 -11.24
CA SER A 156 28.13 15.38 -11.93
C SER A 156 28.62 16.44 -10.94
N LEU A 157 27.84 16.71 -9.88
CA LEU A 157 28.23 17.62 -8.82
C LEU A 157 29.48 17.12 -8.07
N LEU A 158 29.54 15.83 -7.74
CA LEU A 158 30.70 15.25 -7.06
C LEU A 158 31.96 15.29 -7.93
N LYS A 159 31.84 14.98 -9.23
CA LYS A 159 32.94 15.07 -10.20
C LYS A 159 33.44 16.51 -10.38
N LEU A 160 32.53 17.49 -10.42
CA LEU A 160 32.87 18.91 -10.51
C LEU A 160 33.79 19.34 -9.35
N HIS A 161 33.50 18.84 -8.14
CA HIS A 161 34.30 19.10 -6.93
C HIS A 161 35.41 18.05 -6.68
N LYS A 162 35.73 17.22 -7.69
CA LYS A 162 36.79 16.20 -7.66
C LYS A 162 36.69 15.23 -6.46
N GLN A 163 35.47 14.83 -6.12
CA GLN A 163 35.21 13.95 -5.00
C GLN A 163 35.15 12.48 -5.40
N ASP A 164 35.69 11.62 -4.53
CA ASP A 164 35.59 10.17 -4.67
C ASP A 164 34.22 9.66 -4.22
N TYR A 165 33.64 8.73 -4.98
CA TYR A 165 32.34 8.16 -4.66
C TYR A 165 32.21 6.67 -4.99
N ILE A 166 31.28 6.01 -4.29
CA ILE A 166 30.88 4.61 -4.47
C ILE A 166 29.40 4.59 -4.81
N ARG A 167 29.03 3.82 -5.83
CA ARG A 167 27.62 3.62 -6.20
C ARG A 167 27.12 2.29 -5.66
N ILE A 168 25.92 2.33 -5.08
CA ILE A 168 25.10 1.15 -4.82
C ILE A 168 23.85 1.35 -5.69
N PRO A 169 23.78 0.76 -6.89
CA PRO A 169 22.70 1.06 -7.84
C PRO A 169 21.33 0.56 -7.33
N PHE A 170 20.26 1.26 -7.69
CA PHE A 170 18.90 0.74 -7.54
C PHE A 170 18.55 -0.15 -8.74
N ASN A 171 18.29 -1.43 -8.51
CA ASN A 171 17.93 -2.37 -9.58
C ASN A 171 16.41 -2.60 -9.60
N GLU A 172 15.73 -2.08 -10.62
CA GLU A 172 14.26 -2.18 -10.75
C GLU A 172 13.79 -3.65 -10.83
N ASN A 173 14.58 -4.56 -11.43
CA ASN A 173 14.24 -5.98 -11.56
C ASN A 173 14.39 -6.77 -10.25
N GLU A 174 15.32 -6.38 -9.38
CA GLU A 174 15.42 -6.97 -8.04
C GLU A 174 14.29 -6.47 -7.16
N TYR A 175 14.01 -5.16 -7.21
CA TYR A 175 12.95 -4.54 -6.45
C TYR A 175 11.55 -5.07 -6.83
N SER A 176 11.30 -5.31 -8.13
CA SER A 176 10.01 -5.80 -8.61
C SER A 176 9.66 -7.21 -8.14
N LYS A 177 10.65 -8.00 -7.72
CA LYS A 177 10.46 -9.35 -7.15
C LYS A 177 10.01 -9.32 -5.69
N LEU A 178 10.11 -8.18 -5.01
CA LEU A 178 9.73 -8.04 -3.61
C LEU A 178 8.23 -7.85 -3.47
N ASP A 179 7.63 -8.60 -2.54
CA ASP A 179 6.21 -8.54 -2.22
C ASP A 179 5.94 -7.81 -0.89
N PHE A 180 4.68 -7.55 -0.60
CA PHE A 180 4.21 -7.00 0.67
C PHE A 180 3.96 -8.11 1.70
N ARG A 181 4.36 -7.88 2.95
CA ARG A 181 4.08 -8.80 4.07
C ARG A 181 2.67 -8.61 4.61
N ILE A 182 1.70 -9.23 3.95
CA ILE A 182 0.27 -9.03 4.23
C ILE A 182 -0.34 -10.08 5.17
N ASP A 183 0.37 -11.18 5.44
CA ASP A 183 -0.11 -12.31 6.26
C ASP A 183 0.51 -12.40 7.66
N ASP A 184 1.39 -11.47 8.03
CA ASP A 184 2.13 -11.47 9.30
C ASP A 184 1.29 -10.98 10.50
N PHE A 185 0.04 -10.60 10.27
CA PHE A 185 -0.83 -10.06 11.31
C PHE A 185 -1.48 -11.15 12.16
N PRO A 186 -1.96 -10.83 13.38
CA PRO A 186 -2.55 -11.83 14.29
C PRO A 186 -3.77 -12.58 13.74
N LYS A 187 -4.42 -12.07 12.70
CA LYS A 187 -5.58 -12.66 12.04
C LYS A 187 -5.58 -12.32 10.55
N PRO A 188 -6.19 -13.18 9.70
CA PRO A 188 -6.36 -12.87 8.29
C PRO A 188 -7.25 -11.63 8.11
N ASP A 189 -7.11 -10.95 6.97
CA ASP A 189 -7.89 -9.76 6.62
C ASP A 189 -7.81 -8.63 7.68
N PHE A 190 -6.63 -8.46 8.30
CA PHE A 190 -6.45 -7.57 9.44
C PHE A 190 -6.90 -6.12 9.17
N PHE A 191 -6.67 -5.58 7.97
CA PHE A 191 -7.02 -4.20 7.64
C PHE A 191 -8.53 -3.93 7.59
N ASN A 192 -9.35 -4.97 7.43
CA ASN A 192 -10.80 -4.87 7.50
C ASN A 192 -11.37 -5.27 8.87
N SER A 193 -10.51 -5.61 9.83
CA SER A 193 -10.94 -6.01 11.18
C SER A 193 -11.27 -4.81 12.08
N ASP A 194 -12.15 -5.01 13.05
CA ASP A 194 -12.47 -3.98 14.04
C ASP A 194 -11.27 -3.55 14.88
N GLU A 195 -10.28 -4.44 15.04
CA GLU A 195 -9.04 -4.11 15.74
C GLU A 195 -8.24 -3.04 15.01
N PHE A 196 -8.04 -3.20 13.70
CA PHE A 196 -7.36 -2.19 12.89
C PHE A 196 -8.11 -0.86 12.92
N ILE A 197 -9.44 -0.88 12.89
CA ILE A 197 -10.27 0.34 12.90
C ILE A 197 -10.09 1.13 14.20
N ARG A 198 -10.02 0.44 15.34
CA ARG A 198 -9.79 1.06 16.65
C ARG A 198 -8.38 1.64 16.81
N LEU A 199 -7.44 1.33 15.92
CA LEU A 199 -6.09 1.90 15.97
C LEU A 199 -6.11 3.41 15.70
N SER A 200 -5.23 4.13 16.41
CA SER A 200 -4.94 5.54 16.12
C SER A 200 -4.34 5.71 14.72
N LYS A 201 -4.40 6.92 14.15
CA LYS A 201 -3.83 7.22 12.82
C LYS A 201 -2.36 6.77 12.68
N VAL A 202 -1.56 7.02 13.72
CA VAL A 202 -0.14 6.62 13.75
C VAL A 202 0.00 5.09 13.82
N ALA A 203 -0.83 4.41 14.60
CA ALA A 203 -0.80 2.96 14.70
C ALA A 203 -1.24 2.27 13.39
N LYS A 204 -2.23 2.82 12.66
CA LYS A 204 -2.60 2.37 11.31
C LYS A 204 -1.44 2.52 10.34
N LEU A 205 -0.79 3.69 10.31
CA LEU A 205 0.41 3.90 9.47
C LEU A 205 1.54 2.96 9.83
N ARG A 206 1.71 2.61 11.11
CA ARG A 206 2.72 1.62 11.53
C ARG A 206 2.39 0.20 11.07
N ALA A 207 1.10 -0.18 11.09
CA ALA A 207 0.65 -1.46 10.55
C ALA A 207 0.86 -1.51 9.02
N ILE A 208 0.57 -0.41 8.32
CA ILE A 208 0.85 -0.30 6.87
C ILE A 208 2.36 -0.36 6.61
N ASP A 209 3.19 0.45 7.28
CA ASP A 209 4.65 0.42 7.15
C ASP A 209 5.24 -0.99 7.37
N TYR A 210 4.64 -1.78 8.25
CA TYR A 210 5.06 -3.16 8.46
C TYR A 210 4.90 -4.01 7.18
N THR A 211 3.80 -3.86 6.43
CA THR A 211 3.62 -4.63 5.18
C THR A 211 4.64 -4.24 4.10
N TYR A 212 5.25 -3.05 4.22
CA TYR A 212 6.22 -2.49 3.27
C TYR A 212 7.67 -2.89 3.61
N ILE A 213 7.92 -3.71 4.63
CA ILE A 213 9.25 -3.98 5.19
C ILE A 213 10.30 -4.38 4.14
N ASP A 214 10.00 -5.34 3.28
CA ASP A 214 10.99 -5.87 2.31
C ASP A 214 11.33 -4.83 1.25
N LYS A 215 10.31 -4.15 0.72
CA LYS A 215 10.49 -3.01 -0.19
C LYS A 215 11.23 -1.84 0.46
N ASN A 216 10.99 -1.54 1.74
CA ASN A 216 11.69 -0.48 2.48
C ASN A 216 13.17 -0.84 2.71
N LEU A 217 13.44 -2.07 3.17
CA LEU A 217 14.81 -2.58 3.34
C LEU A 217 15.60 -2.46 2.05
N TYR A 218 14.98 -2.83 0.92
CA TYR A 218 15.60 -2.67 -0.38
C TYR A 218 15.77 -1.20 -0.79
N ALA A 219 14.70 -0.41 -0.81
CA ALA A 219 14.73 0.90 -1.46
C ALA A 219 15.48 1.95 -0.64
N MET A 220 15.40 1.89 0.69
CA MET A 220 16.09 2.83 1.58
C MET A 220 17.52 2.40 1.88
N ASN A 221 17.76 1.08 2.02
CA ASN A 221 19.06 0.44 2.23
C ASN A 221 20.00 1.17 3.19
N ASN A 222 19.47 1.74 4.27
CA ASN A 222 20.20 2.67 5.14
C ASN A 222 21.38 1.99 5.86
N ASN A 223 21.14 0.84 6.47
CA ASN A 223 22.19 0.09 7.16
C ASN A 223 23.12 -0.64 6.18
N GLY A 224 22.62 -1.08 5.02
CA GLY A 224 23.48 -1.61 3.94
C GLY A 224 24.47 -0.56 3.44
N GLY A 225 24.03 0.69 3.23
CA GLY A 225 24.93 1.80 2.89
C GLY A 225 26.02 2.06 3.96
N ARG A 226 25.66 1.95 5.25
CA ARG A 226 26.62 2.07 6.37
C ARG A 226 27.61 0.91 6.39
N ASN A 227 27.17 -0.32 6.16
CA ASN A 227 28.04 -1.48 6.12
C ASN A 227 28.97 -1.47 4.89
N VAL A 228 28.54 -0.93 3.75
CA VAL A 228 29.42 -0.67 2.60
C VAL A 228 30.50 0.33 2.95
N ALA A 229 30.17 1.43 3.66
CA ALA A 229 31.18 2.37 4.16
C ALA A 229 32.21 1.70 5.10
N LEU A 230 31.75 0.85 6.02
CA LEU A 230 32.62 0.10 6.92
C LEU A 230 33.51 -0.88 6.15
N SER A 231 32.95 -1.67 5.24
CA SER A 231 33.69 -2.64 4.43
C SER A 231 34.75 -1.94 3.57
N HIS A 232 34.35 -0.89 2.84
CA HIS A 232 35.29 -0.12 2.03
C HIS A 232 36.36 0.53 2.90
N GLY A 233 36.01 1.15 4.02
CA GLY A 233 36.97 1.79 4.92
C GLY A 233 38.00 0.83 5.48
N LYS A 234 37.59 -0.39 5.84
CA LYS A 234 38.48 -1.45 6.33
C LYS A 234 39.43 -1.98 5.26
N SER A 235 39.01 -1.97 3.99
CA SER A 235 39.87 -2.37 2.87
C SER A 235 41.00 -1.39 2.58
N GLN A 236 40.92 -0.15 3.06
CA GLN A 236 41.95 0.86 2.83
C GLN A 236 43.17 0.61 3.72
N LEU A 237 44.36 0.61 3.12
CA LEU A 237 45.62 0.22 3.78
C LEU A 237 45.97 1.13 4.97
N ASN A 238 45.79 2.44 4.85
CA ASN A 238 46.22 3.42 5.88
C ASN A 238 45.09 3.87 6.81
N ALA A 239 43.86 3.37 6.63
CA ALA A 239 42.72 3.75 7.45
C ALA A 239 42.90 3.28 8.89
N ARG A 240 42.87 4.21 9.85
CA ARG A 240 42.73 3.92 11.28
C ARG A 240 41.28 4.07 11.73
N TRP A 241 40.60 5.10 11.25
CA TRP A 241 39.25 5.48 11.69
C TRP A 241 38.30 5.61 10.50
N ILE A 242 37.08 5.13 10.68
CA ILE A 242 36.03 5.06 9.66
C ILE A 242 34.78 5.75 10.22
N LEU A 243 34.31 6.79 9.54
CA LEU A 243 33.20 7.63 9.97
C LEU A 243 32.03 7.48 8.96
N PRO A 244 31.16 6.47 9.11
CA PRO A 244 30.01 6.22 8.22
C PRO A 244 28.85 7.20 8.49
N PHE A 245 29.08 8.50 8.29
CA PHE A 245 28.11 9.54 8.64
C PHE A 245 26.99 9.67 7.60
N ASP A 246 25.82 10.12 8.06
CA ASP A 246 24.69 10.41 7.18
C ASP A 246 25.04 11.55 6.20
N GLY A 247 24.46 11.53 5.00
CA GLY A 247 24.79 12.47 3.93
C GLY A 247 24.51 13.95 4.19
N ASN A 248 23.75 14.27 5.24
CA ASN A 248 23.44 15.63 5.66
C ASN A 248 24.24 16.08 6.90
N CYS A 249 25.26 15.32 7.29
CA CYS A 249 26.18 15.72 8.34
C CYS A 249 27.21 16.74 7.83
N PHE A 250 27.47 17.78 8.62
CA PHE A 250 28.45 18.82 8.39
C PHE A 250 29.37 18.93 9.62
N LEU A 251 30.68 18.94 9.38
CA LEU A 251 31.71 19.10 10.42
C LEU A 251 32.37 20.46 10.28
N THR A 252 32.43 21.20 11.38
CA THR A 252 33.23 22.42 11.48
C THR A 252 34.68 22.09 11.89
N PRO A 253 35.63 23.02 11.69
CA PRO A 253 37.02 22.82 12.10
C PRO A 253 37.19 22.45 13.58
N ASN A 254 36.51 23.12 14.51
CA ASN A 254 36.62 22.85 15.95
C ASN A 254 35.98 21.51 16.32
N ALA A 255 34.85 21.17 15.71
CA ALA A 255 34.21 19.87 15.89
C ALA A 255 35.16 18.74 15.49
N PHE A 256 35.81 18.87 14.32
CA PHE A 256 36.77 17.89 13.83
C PHE A 256 38.04 17.83 14.68
N ALA A 257 38.53 18.97 15.16
CA ALA A 257 39.69 19.04 16.04
C ALA A 257 39.45 18.27 17.36
N ASP A 258 38.29 18.43 17.99
CA ASP A 258 37.92 17.64 19.19
C ASP A 258 37.79 16.15 18.86
N ILE A 259 37.21 15.79 17.70
CA ILE A 259 37.20 14.38 17.25
C ILE A 259 38.62 13.83 17.21
N ARG A 260 39.55 14.49 16.50
CA ARG A 260 40.94 14.02 16.37
C ARG A 260 41.63 13.93 17.73
N ALA A 261 41.47 14.92 18.59
CA ALA A 261 42.05 14.92 19.94
C ALA A 261 41.56 13.71 20.75
N ARG A 262 40.25 13.42 20.73
CA ARG A 262 39.65 12.28 21.45
C ARG A 262 40.07 10.94 20.88
N LEU A 263 40.14 10.81 19.55
CA LEU A 263 40.64 9.62 18.88
C LEU A 263 42.11 9.34 19.23
N ASN A 264 42.95 10.38 19.35
CA ASN A 264 44.34 10.22 19.75
C ASN A 264 44.48 9.83 21.22
N LEU A 265 43.67 10.40 22.11
CA LEU A 265 43.73 10.15 23.56
C LEU A 265 43.19 8.76 23.95
N PHE A 266 42.08 8.34 23.34
CA PHE A 266 41.34 7.14 23.77
C PHE A 266 41.37 6.01 22.72
N GLY A 267 42.02 6.25 21.59
CA GLY A 267 41.94 5.38 20.42
C GLY A 267 42.55 4.00 20.56
N ASP A 268 43.41 3.79 21.55
CA ASP A 268 43.99 2.48 21.85
C ASP A 268 43.08 1.64 22.73
N GLN A 269 42.29 2.29 23.59
CA GLN A 269 41.35 1.67 24.53
C GLN A 269 39.98 1.39 23.90
N TYR A 270 39.49 2.30 23.06
CA TYR A 270 38.15 2.23 22.49
C TYR A 270 38.17 2.02 20.98
N LYS A 271 37.32 1.11 20.50
CA LYS A 271 37.11 0.87 19.06
C LYS A 271 35.96 1.67 18.46
N TYR A 272 35.10 2.22 19.30
CA TYR A 272 33.88 2.92 18.89
C TYR A 272 33.82 4.30 19.54
N PHE A 273 33.48 5.32 18.75
CA PHE A 273 33.24 6.65 19.30
C PHE A 273 31.87 7.17 18.90
N ILE A 274 31.15 7.74 19.85
CA ILE A 274 29.85 8.38 19.61
C ILE A 274 30.08 9.87 19.40
N VAL A 275 29.51 10.40 18.31
CA VAL A 275 29.60 11.81 17.92
C VAL A 275 28.24 12.46 18.07
N PRO A 276 28.02 13.25 19.14
CA PRO A 276 26.75 13.92 19.38
C PRO A 276 26.36 14.83 18.21
N MET A 277 25.06 14.87 17.88
CA MET A 277 24.56 15.61 16.72
C MET A 277 23.64 16.75 17.15
N ALA A 278 23.82 17.92 16.53
CA ALA A 278 22.90 19.05 16.64
C ALA A 278 22.21 19.28 15.30
N ARG A 279 20.97 19.75 15.33
CA ARG A 279 20.18 20.00 14.13
C ARG A 279 20.07 21.49 13.85
N LEU A 280 20.26 21.86 12.60
CA LEU A 280 20.11 23.24 12.16
C LEU A 280 18.70 23.53 11.64
N LEU A 281 18.25 24.75 11.88
CA LEU A 281 17.03 25.31 11.28
C LEU A 281 17.35 26.08 9.99
N ASN A 282 18.57 26.60 9.89
CA ASN A 282 19.09 27.27 8.70
C ASN A 282 20.59 26.93 8.57
N ASN A 283 21.03 26.54 7.37
CA ASN A 283 22.43 26.20 7.14
C ASN A 283 23.34 27.44 7.22
N SER A 284 22.83 28.65 6.93
CA SER A 284 23.63 29.89 7.01
C SER A 284 24.18 30.18 8.41
N GLN A 285 23.59 29.61 9.46
CA GLN A 285 24.11 29.71 10.83
C GLN A 285 25.56 29.23 10.94
N LEU A 286 25.96 28.26 10.12
CA LEU A 286 27.34 27.75 10.08
C LEU A 286 28.34 28.73 9.46
N LEU A 287 27.86 29.76 8.75
CA LEU A 287 28.70 30.78 8.10
C LEU A 287 28.81 32.06 8.94
N GLU A 288 27.80 32.34 9.77
CA GLU A 288 27.67 33.60 10.51
C GLU A 288 28.05 33.48 12.00
N GLU A 289 27.84 32.30 12.62
CA GLU A 289 28.06 32.10 14.06
C GLU A 289 29.48 31.59 14.38
N SER A 290 29.92 31.79 15.63
CA SER A 290 31.19 31.24 16.10
C SER A 290 31.11 29.71 16.20
N ASP A 291 32.16 29.02 15.74
CA ASP A 291 32.28 27.56 15.75
C ASP A 291 32.39 26.99 17.18
N VAL A 292 31.25 26.97 17.88
CA VAL A 292 31.12 26.57 19.29
C VAL A 292 30.31 25.28 19.41
N ARG A 293 30.63 24.49 20.44
CA ARG A 293 29.94 23.22 20.71
C ARG A 293 28.44 23.47 21.01
N PRO A 294 27.51 22.90 20.22
CA PRO A 294 26.08 23.09 20.41
C PRO A 294 25.51 22.11 21.45
N ILE A 295 24.24 22.33 21.82
CA ILE A 295 23.44 21.32 22.54
C ILE A 295 23.02 20.24 21.53
N THR A 296 23.24 18.97 21.88
CA THR A 296 23.08 17.83 20.96
C THR A 296 22.06 16.80 21.48
N PRO A 297 20.75 17.08 21.44
CA PRO A 297 19.72 16.17 21.96
C PRO A 297 19.35 15.07 20.95
N GLU A 298 19.95 15.07 19.76
CA GLU A 298 19.56 14.22 18.63
C GLU A 298 20.31 12.88 18.63
N GLU A 299 19.81 11.95 17.81
CA GLU A 299 20.47 10.66 17.56
C GLU A 299 21.90 10.87 17.02
N PRO A 300 22.95 10.40 17.71
CA PRO A 300 24.34 10.69 17.35
C PRO A 300 24.83 9.89 16.13
N GLN A 301 26.02 10.25 15.63
CA GLN A 301 26.78 9.44 14.66
C GLN A 301 27.79 8.53 15.39
N ILE A 302 28.37 7.57 14.67
CA ILE A 302 29.31 6.59 15.25
C ILE A 302 30.58 6.56 14.39
N ILE A 303 31.74 6.53 15.05
CA ILE A 303 33.07 6.29 14.46
C ILE A 303 33.53 4.89 14.83
N PHE A 304 34.19 4.22 13.89
CA PHE A 304 34.71 2.87 14.04
C PHE A 304 36.22 2.87 13.83
N ARG A 305 36.96 2.12 14.66
CA ARG A 305 38.35 1.77 14.38
C ARG A 305 38.39 0.70 13.29
N TYR A 306 39.45 0.68 12.48
CA TYR A 306 39.56 -0.25 11.35
C TYR A 306 39.43 -1.74 11.75
N ASP A 307 39.82 -2.11 12.97
CA ASP A 307 39.77 -3.45 13.54
C ASP A 307 38.51 -3.71 14.40
N SER A 308 37.48 -2.87 14.25
CA SER A 308 36.18 -3.07 14.91
C SER A 308 35.43 -4.27 14.30
N ASP A 309 34.64 -4.97 15.10
CA ASP A 309 33.91 -6.19 14.70
C ASP A 309 32.40 -5.95 14.47
N LYS A 310 31.81 -4.91 15.05
CA LYS A 310 30.37 -4.66 14.95
C LYS A 310 29.99 -4.12 13.56
N LEU A 311 28.85 -4.61 13.07
CA LEU A 311 28.17 -4.16 11.85
C LEU A 311 26.73 -3.74 12.17
N TYR A 312 26.19 -2.83 11.37
CA TYR A 312 24.79 -2.42 11.48
C TYR A 312 23.88 -3.58 11.05
N ASN A 313 22.78 -3.79 11.76
CA ASN A 313 21.82 -4.83 11.40
C ASN A 313 21.04 -4.44 10.13
N GLU A 314 21.31 -5.11 9.02
CA GLU A 314 20.66 -4.81 7.73
C GLU A 314 19.18 -5.18 7.70
N GLN A 315 18.68 -5.96 8.65
CA GLN A 315 17.24 -6.29 8.78
C GLN A 315 16.44 -5.16 9.47
N MET A 316 17.11 -4.09 9.93
CA MET A 316 16.44 -2.94 10.53
C MET A 316 16.11 -1.87 9.48
N ARG A 317 14.84 -1.84 9.05
CA ARG A 317 14.34 -0.90 8.03
C ARG A 317 14.42 0.57 8.45
N TYR A 318 14.45 1.46 7.44
CA TYR A 318 14.43 2.90 7.68
C TYR A 318 13.14 3.31 8.41
N GLY A 319 13.29 4.23 9.37
CA GLY A 319 12.21 4.69 10.23
C GLY A 319 11.93 3.81 11.45
N ARG A 320 12.53 2.62 11.54
CA ARG A 320 12.44 1.74 12.72
C ARG A 320 13.80 1.52 13.38
N ARG A 321 14.34 2.57 14.01
CA ARG A 321 15.46 2.47 14.99
C ARG A 321 16.76 1.84 14.43
N SER A 322 16.92 1.84 13.11
CA SER A 322 18.07 1.23 12.40
C SER A 322 19.47 1.57 12.91
N LYS A 323 19.70 2.79 13.41
CA LYS A 323 20.98 3.19 14.03
C LYS A 323 20.97 3.01 15.55
N LEU A 324 19.81 3.25 16.19
CA LEU A 324 19.63 3.10 17.64
C LEU A 324 19.92 1.66 18.11
N GLU A 325 19.58 0.66 17.31
CA GLU A 325 19.92 -0.74 17.62
C GLU A 325 21.43 -0.94 17.79
N MET A 326 22.26 -0.37 16.90
CA MET A 326 23.72 -0.40 17.03
C MET A 326 24.18 0.36 18.28
N LEU A 327 23.62 1.55 18.55
CA LEU A 327 23.96 2.34 19.73
C LEU A 327 23.71 1.55 21.02
N TRP A 328 22.57 0.85 21.12
CA TRP A 328 22.25 0.00 22.28
C TRP A 328 23.23 -1.17 22.44
N ARG A 329 23.65 -1.81 21.33
CA ARG A 329 24.66 -2.88 21.37
C ARG A 329 26.02 -2.41 21.85
N LEU A 330 26.33 -1.13 21.71
CA LEU A 330 27.57 -0.51 22.21
C LEU A 330 27.46 -0.04 23.68
N GLY A 331 26.29 -0.22 24.33
CA GLY A 331 26.06 0.20 25.71
C GLY A 331 25.51 1.63 25.86
N PHE A 332 25.10 2.29 24.77
CA PHE A 332 24.46 3.61 24.84
C PHE A 332 23.07 3.48 25.49
N PRO A 333 22.74 4.28 26.52
CA PRO A 333 21.51 4.10 27.27
C PRO A 333 20.26 4.42 26.42
N PRO A 334 19.18 3.61 26.50
CA PRO A 334 17.93 3.93 25.84
C PRO A 334 17.29 5.15 26.51
N SER A 335 16.84 6.11 25.69
CA SER A 335 16.23 7.36 26.17
C SER A 335 14.76 7.25 26.60
N TYR A 336 14.09 6.09 26.39
CA TYR A 336 12.67 5.89 26.73
C TYR A 336 12.24 4.41 26.69
N LYS A 337 11.12 4.10 27.35
CA LYS A 337 10.46 2.77 27.29
C LYS A 337 9.94 2.51 25.88
N ILE A 338 10.36 1.39 25.31
CA ILE A 338 10.07 1.03 23.93
C ILE A 338 8.73 0.29 23.88
N SER A 339 7.76 0.83 23.14
CA SER A 339 6.60 0.05 22.71
C SER A 339 7.02 -0.75 21.48
N ALA A 340 7.05 -2.08 21.63
CA ALA A 340 6.86 -3.01 20.52
C ALA A 340 5.37 -2.98 20.13
N VAL A 341 5.07 -3.24 18.86
CA VAL A 341 3.72 -3.61 18.42
C VAL A 341 3.68 -5.13 18.36
N SER A 342 2.52 -5.75 18.63
CA SER A 342 2.41 -7.19 18.85
C SER A 342 2.88 -8.07 17.68
N TRP A 343 2.99 -7.50 16.48
CA TRP A 343 3.43 -8.18 15.26
C TRP A 343 4.87 -7.82 14.85
N GLU A 344 5.59 -7.01 15.63
CA GLU A 344 7.03 -6.78 15.45
C GLU A 344 7.81 -7.60 16.48
N PRO A 345 8.89 -8.28 16.09
CA PRO A 345 9.75 -8.93 17.05
C PRO A 345 10.34 -7.89 18.01
N ASP A 346 10.52 -8.28 19.27
CA ASP A 346 11.13 -7.42 20.28
C ASP A 346 12.55 -7.04 19.83
N SER A 347 12.67 -5.79 19.38
CA SER A 347 13.91 -5.22 18.84
C SER A 347 14.99 -4.94 19.90
N TYR A 348 14.86 -5.48 21.12
CA TYR A 348 15.81 -5.24 22.20
C TYR A 348 16.90 -6.32 22.17
N PRO A 349 18.13 -6.02 21.70
CA PRO A 349 19.24 -6.93 21.96
C PRO A 349 19.44 -7.03 23.48
N ASN A 350 19.82 -8.21 23.99
CA ASN A 350 20.29 -8.34 25.37
C ASN A 350 21.30 -7.21 25.63
N LYS A 351 20.99 -6.35 26.62
CA LYS A 351 21.81 -5.17 26.93
C LYS A 351 23.25 -5.64 27.12
N SER A 352 24.20 -5.06 26.38
CA SER A 352 25.60 -5.25 26.75
C SER A 352 25.80 -4.59 28.12
N GLU A 353 26.23 -5.35 29.12
CA GLU A 353 26.50 -4.82 30.45
C GLU A 353 27.73 -3.89 30.46
N GLU A 354 28.57 -3.97 29.41
CA GLU A 354 29.80 -3.21 29.28
C GLU A 354 29.66 -2.05 28.27
N VAL A 355 30.11 -0.85 28.66
CA VAL A 355 30.19 0.31 27.77
C VAL A 355 31.38 0.15 26.82
N GLN A 356 31.12 0.06 25.51
CA GLN A 356 32.15 -0.21 24.49
C GLN A 356 32.58 1.02 23.70
N TYR A 357 32.09 2.21 24.06
CA TYR A 357 32.33 3.45 23.32
C TYR A 357 32.93 4.57 24.18
N GLN A 358 33.53 5.55 23.51
CA GLN A 358 33.87 6.85 24.09
C GLN A 358 33.20 7.99 23.30
N SER A 359 32.96 9.15 23.90
CA SER A 359 32.39 10.31 23.18
C SER A 359 33.47 11.15 22.50
N ALA A 360 33.19 11.67 21.31
CA ALA A 360 34.10 12.55 20.57
C ALA A 360 33.35 13.65 19.80
N GLY A 361 33.81 14.89 19.89
CA GLY A 361 33.36 16.00 19.05
C GLY A 361 31.87 16.31 19.11
N TRP A 362 31.39 16.84 17.99
CA TRP A 362 29.99 16.99 17.64
C TRP A 362 29.85 17.04 16.12
N VAL A 363 28.63 17.00 15.60
CA VAL A 363 28.35 17.15 14.16
C VAL A 363 27.04 17.88 13.96
N PHE A 364 26.96 18.71 12.93
CA PHE A 364 25.73 19.39 12.56
C PHE A 364 24.95 18.58 11.53
N ARG A 365 23.65 18.47 11.71
CA ARG A 365 22.72 17.98 10.70
C ARG A 365 22.13 19.17 9.98
N LEU A 366 22.44 19.28 8.69
CA LEU A 366 21.90 20.29 7.80
C LEU A 366 20.37 20.21 7.71
N PHE A 367 19.76 21.36 7.47
CA PHE A 367 18.30 21.56 7.44
C PHE A 367 17.62 20.66 6.40
N SER A 368 16.49 20.02 6.77
CA SER A 368 15.73 19.17 5.85
C SER A 368 14.82 19.94 4.87
N GLY A 369 14.77 21.27 4.99
CA GLY A 369 13.85 22.12 4.22
C GLY A 369 12.43 22.20 4.78
N GLN A 370 12.16 21.57 5.94
CA GLN A 370 10.83 21.48 6.56
C GLN A 370 10.83 22.03 7.99
N MET A 371 10.69 23.35 8.14
CA MET A 371 10.85 24.06 9.43
C MET A 371 9.95 23.53 10.55
N SER A 372 8.68 23.26 10.25
CA SER A 372 7.69 22.74 11.22
C SER A 372 8.08 21.39 11.83
N GLN A 373 9.03 20.67 11.22
CA GLN A 373 9.52 19.37 11.70
C GLN A 373 10.82 19.47 12.48
N GLU A 374 11.51 20.61 12.47
CA GLU A 374 12.85 20.75 13.08
C GLU A 374 12.81 21.36 14.48
N ILE A 375 11.64 21.81 14.94
CA ILE A 375 11.39 22.29 16.29
C ILE A 375 11.42 21.11 17.30
N LYS A 376 11.83 21.37 18.55
CA LYS A 376 12.08 20.37 19.60
C LYS A 376 10.84 19.49 19.88
N GLU A 377 9.67 20.10 19.92
CA GLU A 377 8.37 19.45 20.20
C GLU A 377 7.82 18.65 19.01
N ALA A 378 8.42 18.75 17.82
CA ALA A 378 7.88 18.14 16.60
C ALA A 378 8.15 16.63 16.45
N GLY A 379 8.65 15.93 17.48
CA GLY A 379 9.05 14.51 17.40
C GLY A 379 7.94 13.57 16.87
N SER A 380 6.69 13.79 17.28
CA SER A 380 5.52 13.04 16.81
C SER A 380 5.22 13.30 15.33
N ILE A 381 5.26 14.57 14.90
CA ILE A 381 5.08 14.99 13.51
C ILE A 381 6.17 14.38 12.62
N ARG A 382 7.42 14.37 13.08
CA ARG A 382 8.54 13.72 12.36
C ARG A 382 8.30 12.22 12.16
N ALA A 383 7.86 11.53 13.21
CA ALA A 383 7.59 10.10 13.14
C ALA A 383 6.44 9.81 12.16
N PHE A 384 5.37 10.60 12.22
CA PHE A 384 4.24 10.50 11.30
C PHE A 384 4.64 10.77 9.84
N ASN A 385 5.28 11.92 9.57
CA ASN A 385 5.70 12.31 8.21
C ASN A 385 6.73 11.35 7.63
N ARG A 386 7.54 10.68 8.46
CA ARG A 386 8.47 9.65 7.99
C ARG A 386 7.72 8.42 7.48
N LEU A 387 6.73 7.91 8.22
CA LEU A 387 5.94 6.76 7.79
C LEU A 387 5.19 7.08 6.49
N LEU A 388 4.61 8.28 6.41
CA LEU A 388 3.95 8.76 5.20
C LEU A 388 4.91 8.88 4.01
N ALA A 389 6.12 9.41 4.23
CA ALA A 389 7.12 9.55 3.18
C ALA A 389 7.63 8.19 2.67
N ILE A 390 7.81 7.20 3.55
CA ILE A 390 8.16 5.82 3.18
C ILE A 390 7.09 5.23 2.27
N GLN A 391 5.82 5.30 2.70
CA GLN A 391 4.70 4.78 1.93
C GLN A 391 4.61 5.46 0.56
N ASN A 392 4.63 6.79 0.54
CA ASN A 392 4.57 7.55 -0.71
C ASN A 392 5.74 7.20 -1.64
N PHE A 393 6.96 7.10 -1.13
CA PHE A 393 8.12 6.77 -1.95
C PHE A 393 8.00 5.37 -2.57
N ILE A 394 7.61 4.36 -1.78
CA ILE A 394 7.44 2.99 -2.29
C ILE A 394 6.28 2.91 -3.29
N ASP A 395 5.15 3.57 -3.01
CA ASP A 395 4.01 3.58 -3.94
C ASP A 395 4.35 4.33 -5.24
N ASN A 396 5.20 5.38 -5.19
CA ASN A 396 5.74 6.03 -6.39
C ASN A 396 6.61 5.09 -7.21
N LEU A 397 7.48 4.30 -6.56
CA LEU A 397 8.32 3.32 -7.24
C LEU A 397 7.49 2.24 -7.93
N ASP A 398 6.50 1.70 -7.21
CA ASP A 398 5.59 0.69 -7.74
C ASP A 398 4.75 1.25 -8.91
N GLU A 399 4.25 2.48 -8.81
CA GLU A 399 3.57 3.17 -9.92
C GLU A 399 4.50 3.34 -11.14
N ARG A 400 5.73 3.81 -10.92
CA ARG A 400 6.71 4.01 -11.99
C ARG A 400 7.00 2.70 -12.72
N ILE A 401 7.21 1.62 -11.97
CA ILE A 401 7.44 0.28 -12.52
C ILE A 401 6.21 -0.24 -13.26
N ALA A 402 5.02 -0.05 -12.70
CA ALA A 402 3.76 -0.46 -13.33
C ALA A 402 3.59 0.21 -14.71
N ARG A 403 3.89 1.50 -14.82
CA ARG A 403 3.80 2.25 -16.09
C ARG A 403 4.94 1.91 -17.06
N LYS A 404 6.19 1.97 -16.59
CA LYS A 404 7.39 1.87 -17.43
C LYS A 404 7.71 0.44 -17.86
N ILE A 405 7.58 -0.53 -16.95
CA ILE A 405 8.04 -1.91 -17.17
C ILE A 405 6.85 -2.83 -17.44
N GLN A 406 5.80 -2.73 -16.61
CA GLN A 406 4.66 -3.66 -16.70
C GLN A 406 3.61 -3.24 -17.75
N GLY A 407 3.67 -1.98 -18.23
CA GLY A 407 2.83 -1.49 -19.32
C GLY A 407 1.37 -1.29 -18.92
N PHE A 408 1.13 -0.78 -17.71
CA PHE A 408 -0.19 -0.30 -17.29
C PHE A 408 -0.64 0.85 -18.19
N ASP A 409 -1.86 0.73 -18.70
CA ASP A 409 -2.50 1.73 -19.56
C ASP A 409 -3.98 1.85 -19.17
N PRO A 410 -4.45 3.03 -18.71
CA PRO A 410 -5.84 3.22 -18.29
C PRO A 410 -6.84 3.06 -19.46
N PHE A 411 -6.40 3.16 -20.71
CA PHE A 411 -7.23 2.98 -21.89
C PHE A 411 -7.40 1.52 -22.32
N ARG A 412 -6.66 0.57 -21.72
CA ARG A 412 -6.83 -0.87 -21.99
C ARG A 412 -8.14 -1.40 -21.44
N LEU A 413 -8.74 -2.37 -22.11
CA LEU A 413 -9.85 -3.14 -21.54
C LEU A 413 -9.37 -3.95 -20.33
N PHE A 414 -10.06 -3.84 -19.20
CA PHE A 414 -9.67 -4.47 -17.95
C PHE A 414 -10.46 -5.75 -17.71
N LEU A 415 -11.73 -5.80 -18.06
CA LEU A 415 -12.54 -7.00 -17.95
C LEU A 415 -12.38 -7.90 -19.19
N TYR A 416 -12.65 -7.36 -20.38
CA TYR A 416 -12.57 -8.12 -21.63
C TYR A 416 -11.11 -8.18 -22.12
N ASP A 417 -10.56 -9.39 -22.26
CA ASP A 417 -9.24 -9.60 -22.84
C ASP A 417 -9.24 -9.19 -24.31
N GLU A 418 -8.45 -8.18 -24.65
CA GLU A 418 -8.42 -7.60 -26.00
C GLU A 418 -8.01 -8.60 -27.07
N LYS A 419 -7.14 -9.57 -26.75
CA LYS A 419 -6.71 -10.58 -27.72
C LYS A 419 -7.83 -11.56 -28.00
N LEU A 420 -8.51 -12.02 -26.95
CA LEU A 420 -9.64 -12.93 -27.08
C LEU A 420 -10.84 -12.25 -27.77
N LEU A 421 -11.13 -11.00 -27.42
CA LEU A 421 -12.19 -10.22 -28.04
C LEU A 421 -11.93 -9.96 -29.53
N ASN A 422 -10.70 -9.62 -29.90
CA ASN A 422 -10.34 -9.46 -31.29
C ASN A 422 -10.38 -10.79 -32.06
N LYS A 423 -9.96 -11.90 -31.44
CA LYS A 423 -10.06 -13.22 -32.05
C LYS A 423 -11.52 -13.59 -32.32
N ALA A 424 -12.41 -13.44 -31.33
CA ALA A 424 -13.84 -13.71 -31.50
C ALA A 424 -14.44 -12.88 -32.65
N ARG A 425 -14.04 -11.61 -32.80
CA ARG A 425 -14.46 -10.76 -33.92
C ARG A 425 -13.98 -11.27 -35.28
N LEU A 426 -12.74 -11.73 -35.36
CA LEU A 426 -12.22 -12.32 -36.60
C LEU A 426 -12.95 -13.62 -36.93
N ASP A 427 -13.21 -14.47 -35.92
CA ASP A 427 -13.95 -15.72 -36.11
C ASP A 427 -15.39 -15.47 -36.58
N PHE A 428 -16.04 -14.40 -36.09
CA PHE A 428 -17.33 -13.93 -36.61
C PHE A 428 -17.25 -13.57 -38.10
N TRP A 429 -16.25 -12.78 -38.51
CA TRP A 429 -16.08 -12.36 -39.91
C TRP A 429 -15.62 -13.49 -40.84
N LEU A 430 -14.92 -14.50 -40.32
CA LEU A 430 -14.59 -15.73 -41.04
C LEU A 430 -15.80 -16.66 -41.20
N GLY A 431 -16.89 -16.38 -40.49
CA GLY A 431 -18.12 -17.14 -40.57
C GLY A 431 -18.14 -18.41 -39.72
N VAL A 432 -17.42 -18.44 -38.60
CA VAL A 432 -17.43 -19.58 -37.67
C VAL A 432 -18.85 -19.75 -37.10
N PRO A 433 -19.56 -20.87 -37.37
CA PRO A 433 -21.01 -20.96 -37.12
C PRO A 433 -21.43 -20.66 -35.68
N LYS A 434 -20.70 -21.21 -34.69
CA LYS A 434 -20.98 -21.00 -33.27
C LYS A 434 -20.80 -19.55 -32.83
N VAL A 435 -19.85 -18.83 -33.42
CA VAL A 435 -19.61 -17.42 -33.10
C VAL A 435 -20.67 -16.55 -33.75
N ILE A 436 -21.05 -16.84 -35.01
CA ILE A 436 -22.18 -16.16 -35.68
C ILE A 436 -23.44 -16.27 -34.83
N GLU A 437 -23.75 -17.47 -34.32
CA GLU A 437 -24.95 -17.71 -33.51
C GLU A 437 -25.03 -16.78 -32.29
N ILE A 438 -23.93 -16.67 -31.52
CA ILE A 438 -23.88 -15.80 -30.34
C ILE A 438 -23.91 -14.32 -30.76
N VAL A 439 -23.22 -13.94 -31.83
CA VAL A 439 -23.21 -12.55 -32.32
C VAL A 439 -24.58 -12.15 -32.87
N ASN A 440 -25.33 -13.05 -33.49
CA ASN A 440 -26.69 -12.79 -33.92
C ASN A 440 -27.62 -12.58 -32.72
N VAL A 441 -27.44 -13.35 -31.64
CA VAL A 441 -28.16 -13.09 -30.37
C VAL A 441 -27.80 -11.70 -29.83
N LEU A 442 -26.52 -11.33 -29.83
CA LEU A 442 -26.06 -9.98 -29.45
C LEU A 442 -26.73 -8.88 -30.28
N ILE A 443 -26.73 -9.02 -31.60
CA ILE A 443 -27.33 -8.07 -32.55
C ILE A 443 -28.84 -7.97 -32.31
N ASN A 444 -29.54 -9.09 -32.22
CA ASN A 444 -30.99 -9.10 -31.94
C ASN A 444 -31.32 -8.40 -30.61
N HIS A 445 -30.50 -8.58 -29.57
CA HIS A 445 -30.65 -7.85 -28.31
C HIS A 445 -30.39 -6.35 -28.47
N ALA A 446 -29.36 -5.97 -29.21
CA ALA A 446 -29.08 -4.57 -29.52
C ALA A 446 -30.22 -3.91 -30.31
N ASP A 447 -30.81 -4.61 -31.28
CA ASP A 447 -31.96 -4.12 -32.06
C ASP A 447 -33.22 -3.97 -31.19
N ASN A 448 -33.46 -4.89 -30.26
CA ASN A 448 -34.55 -4.77 -29.29
C ASN A 448 -34.35 -3.54 -28.39
N ILE A 449 -33.12 -3.33 -27.87
CA ILE A 449 -32.79 -2.14 -27.07
C ILE A 449 -33.03 -0.87 -27.88
N LEU A 450 -32.57 -0.82 -29.14
CA LEU A 450 -32.80 0.32 -30.02
C LEU A 450 -34.29 0.59 -30.22
N SER A 451 -35.06 -0.45 -30.51
CA SER A 451 -36.51 -0.35 -30.73
C SER A 451 -37.23 0.15 -29.49
N GLU A 452 -36.88 -0.37 -28.31
CA GLU A 452 -37.43 0.09 -27.03
C GLU A 452 -37.08 1.56 -26.76
N ILE A 453 -35.83 1.96 -26.98
CA ILE A 453 -35.40 3.35 -26.79
C ILE A 453 -36.12 4.28 -27.78
N ILE A 454 -36.16 3.95 -29.07
CA ILE A 454 -36.81 4.77 -30.10
C ILE A 454 -38.30 4.93 -29.78
N ASN A 455 -39.00 3.84 -29.45
CA ASN A 455 -40.41 3.89 -29.06
C ASN A 455 -40.64 4.78 -27.83
N LEU A 456 -39.77 4.72 -26.83
CA LEU A 456 -39.82 5.62 -25.67
C LEU A 456 -39.69 7.09 -26.11
N TYR A 457 -38.71 7.42 -26.96
CA TYR A 457 -38.55 8.79 -27.47
C TYR A 457 -39.74 9.27 -28.31
N GLU A 458 -40.25 8.45 -29.23
CA GLU A 458 -41.38 8.84 -30.09
C GLU A 458 -42.65 9.09 -29.27
N SER A 459 -42.87 8.28 -28.22
CA SER A 459 -44.02 8.44 -27.32
C SER A 459 -43.92 9.67 -26.40
N GLU A 460 -42.72 10.12 -26.03
CA GLU A 460 -42.53 11.29 -25.15
C GLU A 460 -42.39 12.62 -25.91
N SER A 461 -41.93 12.61 -27.17
CA SER A 461 -41.55 13.84 -27.90
C SER A 461 -42.49 14.27 -29.03
N ASN A 462 -43.45 13.44 -29.47
CA ASN A 462 -44.28 13.68 -30.67
C ASN A 462 -43.47 14.02 -31.95
N ILE A 463 -42.18 13.63 -31.99
CA ILE A 463 -41.26 13.84 -33.11
C ILE A 463 -40.79 12.45 -33.58
N HIS A 464 -40.94 12.16 -34.87
CA HIS A 464 -40.37 10.95 -35.47
C HIS A 464 -38.85 11.01 -35.40
N VAL A 465 -38.22 10.03 -34.75
CA VAL A 465 -36.77 9.96 -34.60
C VAL A 465 -36.23 9.08 -35.73
N ASP A 466 -35.62 9.69 -36.75
CA ASP A 466 -34.83 8.94 -37.72
C ASP A 466 -33.62 8.29 -37.00
N ALA A 467 -33.42 6.99 -37.23
CA ALA A 467 -32.32 6.20 -36.66
C ALA A 467 -30.92 6.81 -36.92
N ASN A 468 -30.80 7.73 -37.87
CA ASN A 468 -29.57 8.44 -38.24
C ASN A 468 -29.29 9.74 -37.47
N ILE A 469 -30.11 10.14 -36.49
CA ILE A 469 -29.95 11.44 -35.82
C ILE A 469 -28.65 11.51 -34.99
N HIS A 470 -27.83 12.53 -35.29
CA HIS A 470 -26.48 12.73 -34.76
C HIS A 470 -26.40 13.40 -33.39
N HIS A 471 -27.45 14.09 -32.94
CA HIS A 471 -27.52 14.76 -31.65
C HIS A 471 -28.95 14.69 -31.11
N LEU A 472 -29.22 13.75 -30.20
CA LEU A 472 -30.43 13.80 -29.39
C LEU A 472 -30.23 14.85 -28.30
N HIS A 473 -30.76 16.04 -28.53
CA HIS A 473 -31.03 16.98 -27.46
C HIS A 473 -32.23 16.41 -26.70
N LEU A 474 -32.01 15.70 -25.58
CA LEU A 474 -33.10 15.54 -24.62
C LEU A 474 -33.51 16.95 -24.22
N LEU A 475 -34.77 17.28 -24.51
CA LEU A 475 -35.51 18.44 -24.05
C LEU A 475 -35.13 18.70 -22.57
N LYS A 476 -34.67 19.88 -22.15
CA LYS A 476 -35.49 21.10 -22.05
C LYS A 476 -36.98 20.79 -21.89
N ILE A 477 -37.32 19.84 -21.03
CA ILE A 477 -38.65 19.81 -20.42
C ILE A 477 -38.77 21.13 -19.67
N LYS A 478 -39.72 21.96 -20.10
CA LYS A 478 -40.01 23.27 -19.53
C LYS A 478 -40.25 23.12 -18.02
N GLU A 479 -39.29 23.57 -17.20
CA GLU A 479 -39.45 23.75 -15.74
C GLU A 479 -40.71 24.55 -15.35
N LYS A 480 -41.36 25.26 -16.28
CA LYS A 480 -42.50 26.13 -16.01
C LYS A 480 -43.87 25.46 -15.85
N GLU A 481 -44.03 24.17 -16.14
CA GLU A 481 -45.37 23.52 -16.02
C GLU A 481 -45.50 22.54 -14.84
N ILE A 482 -44.39 22.10 -14.23
CA ILE A 482 -44.43 21.16 -13.10
C ILE A 482 -44.83 21.87 -11.79
N GLU A 483 -44.61 23.18 -11.66
CA GLU A 483 -45.04 23.94 -10.46
C GLU A 483 -46.56 24.18 -10.38
N LYS A 484 -47.34 23.89 -11.43
CA LYS A 484 -48.79 24.18 -11.45
C LYS A 484 -49.71 22.97 -11.21
N ILE A 485 -49.19 21.76 -11.13
CA ILE A 485 -50.00 20.55 -10.93
C ILE A 485 -49.51 19.81 -9.69
N SER A 486 -49.72 20.44 -8.53
CA SER A 486 -49.83 19.73 -7.27
C SER A 486 -51.22 20.01 -6.73
N LEU A 487 -52.16 19.08 -6.94
CA LEU A 487 -53.42 18.87 -6.21
C LEU A 487 -54.38 17.95 -7.01
N SER A 488 -54.07 16.66 -7.11
CA SER A 488 -55.07 15.58 -7.05
C SER A 488 -54.36 14.22 -7.03
N GLY A 489 -54.73 13.37 -6.07
CA GLY A 489 -54.12 12.08 -5.76
C GLY A 489 -54.39 10.98 -6.79
N LEU A 490 -54.06 11.22 -8.07
CA LEU A 490 -54.17 10.25 -9.16
C LEU A 490 -52.85 10.08 -9.95
N MET A 491 -51.72 10.51 -9.37
CA MET A 491 -50.40 10.47 -10.03
C MET A 491 -49.41 9.53 -9.33
N GLU A 492 -49.89 8.55 -8.57
CA GLU A 492 -49.07 7.50 -7.96
C GLU A 492 -48.98 6.22 -8.84
N GLU A 493 -49.84 6.09 -9.86
CA GLU A 493 -49.89 4.91 -10.73
C GLU A 493 -49.16 5.07 -12.07
N SER A 494 -48.92 6.30 -12.56
CA SER A 494 -48.25 6.56 -13.84
C SER A 494 -46.73 6.67 -13.77
N LEU A 495 -46.12 6.68 -12.58
CA LEU A 495 -44.66 6.69 -12.36
C LEU A 495 -44.01 5.30 -12.45
N ARG A 496 -44.76 4.28 -12.90
CA ARG A 496 -44.28 2.90 -13.12
C ARG A 496 -43.67 2.65 -14.52
N THR A 497 -43.24 3.68 -15.23
CA THR A 497 -42.49 3.59 -16.50
C THR A 497 -40.96 3.58 -16.33
N SER A 498 -40.44 3.42 -15.10
CA SER A 498 -39.00 3.59 -14.77
C SER A 498 -38.12 2.33 -14.87
N THR A 499 -38.52 1.29 -15.59
CA THR A 499 -37.73 0.04 -15.70
C THR A 499 -36.42 0.18 -16.47
N MET A 500 -36.21 1.24 -17.25
CA MET A 500 -34.92 1.54 -17.93
C MET A 500 -33.90 2.34 -17.08
N LEU A 501 -34.25 2.76 -15.85
CA LEU A 501 -33.49 3.77 -15.10
C LEU A 501 -32.52 3.26 -14.02
N SER A 502 -32.41 1.94 -13.78
CA SER A 502 -31.37 1.46 -12.85
C SER A 502 -29.98 1.50 -13.51
N PRO A 503 -28.91 1.89 -12.78
CA PRO A 503 -27.56 1.88 -13.34
C PRO A 503 -27.15 0.52 -13.92
N ASP A 504 -27.60 -0.58 -13.31
CA ASP A 504 -27.35 -1.93 -13.81
C ASP A 504 -27.86 -2.15 -15.25
N ILE A 505 -29.09 -1.72 -15.52
CA ILE A 505 -29.72 -1.88 -16.85
C ILE A 505 -29.07 -0.94 -17.85
N LEU A 506 -28.80 0.30 -17.45
CA LEU A 506 -28.08 1.27 -18.30
C LEU A 506 -26.70 0.75 -18.70
N PHE A 507 -25.93 0.24 -17.74
CA PHE A 507 -24.58 -0.29 -17.95
C PHE A 507 -24.60 -1.51 -18.88
N GLU A 508 -25.57 -2.41 -18.68
CA GLU A 508 -25.78 -3.58 -19.53
C GLU A 508 -26.15 -3.19 -20.96
N ASN A 509 -27.07 -2.23 -21.14
CA ASN A 509 -27.50 -1.74 -22.45
C ASN A 509 -26.36 -1.06 -23.22
N VAL A 510 -25.63 -0.16 -22.57
CA VAL A 510 -24.46 0.51 -23.18
C VAL A 510 -23.41 -0.51 -23.61
N THR A 511 -23.16 -1.52 -22.78
CA THR A 511 -22.19 -2.58 -23.09
C THR A 511 -22.64 -3.45 -24.24
N THR A 512 -23.91 -3.85 -24.26
CA THR A 512 -24.52 -4.63 -25.34
C THR A 512 -24.39 -3.89 -26.67
N LEU A 513 -24.77 -2.60 -26.72
CA LEU A 513 -24.66 -1.78 -27.93
C LEU A 513 -23.19 -1.57 -28.36
N ALA A 514 -22.27 -1.34 -27.41
CA ALA A 514 -20.85 -1.18 -27.72
C ALA A 514 -20.22 -2.46 -28.30
N LEU A 515 -20.58 -3.63 -27.76
CA LEU A 515 -20.14 -4.92 -28.28
C LEU A 515 -20.78 -5.20 -29.64
N ALA A 516 -22.08 -4.91 -29.84
CA ALA A 516 -22.75 -5.07 -31.12
C ALA A 516 -22.03 -4.27 -32.21
N ASN A 517 -21.72 -2.99 -31.96
CA ASN A 517 -20.88 -2.18 -32.86
C ASN A 517 -19.49 -2.81 -33.09
N TYR A 518 -18.85 -3.33 -32.04
CA TYR A 518 -17.52 -3.93 -32.16
C TYR A 518 -17.52 -5.10 -33.15
N PHE A 519 -18.53 -5.97 -33.12
CA PHE A 519 -18.64 -7.12 -34.02
C PHE A 519 -19.20 -6.78 -35.40
N SER A 520 -20.34 -6.09 -35.48
CA SER A 520 -21.03 -5.81 -36.75
C SER A 520 -20.36 -4.69 -37.56
N GLY A 521 -19.71 -3.74 -36.88
CA GLY A 521 -19.24 -2.50 -37.50
C GLY A 521 -20.34 -1.47 -37.74
N ASP A 522 -21.60 -1.76 -37.41
CA ASP A 522 -22.72 -0.84 -37.59
C ASP A 522 -22.61 0.32 -36.61
N GLU A 523 -22.47 1.52 -37.15
CA GLU A 523 -22.31 2.75 -36.37
C GLU A 523 -23.54 3.09 -35.53
N GLN A 524 -24.75 2.66 -35.92
CA GLN A 524 -25.99 2.95 -35.20
C GLN A 524 -25.88 2.52 -33.73
N TYR A 525 -25.40 1.31 -33.45
CA TYR A 525 -25.25 0.82 -32.08
C TYR A 525 -24.32 1.70 -31.26
N SER A 526 -23.18 2.12 -31.81
CA SER A 526 -22.24 2.97 -31.09
C SER A 526 -22.79 4.38 -30.83
N LYS A 527 -23.51 4.95 -31.80
CA LYS A 527 -24.17 6.26 -31.68
C LYS A 527 -25.20 6.23 -30.55
N TRP A 528 -26.03 5.20 -30.50
CA TRP A 528 -27.03 5.02 -29.45
C TRP A 528 -26.43 4.71 -28.08
N ALA A 529 -25.36 3.91 -28.01
CA ALA A 529 -24.62 3.70 -26.77
C ALA A 529 -24.07 5.01 -26.20
N ALA A 530 -23.47 5.84 -27.06
CA ALA A 530 -22.98 7.16 -26.68
C ALA A 530 -24.14 8.11 -26.32
N ASN A 531 -25.29 8.02 -26.99
CA ASN A 531 -26.47 8.80 -26.63
C ASN A 531 -27.02 8.40 -25.25
N LEU A 532 -27.07 7.12 -24.90
CA LEU A 532 -27.44 6.69 -23.55
C LEU A 532 -26.50 7.27 -22.49
N ILE A 533 -25.19 7.23 -22.74
CA ILE A 533 -24.20 7.87 -21.86
C ILE A 533 -24.46 9.38 -21.76
N ARG A 534 -24.66 10.07 -22.89
CA ARG A 534 -24.96 11.50 -22.91
C ARG A 534 -26.20 11.82 -22.12
N THR A 535 -27.28 11.08 -22.34
CA THR A 535 -28.59 11.29 -21.74
C THR A 535 -28.59 11.05 -20.24
N PHE A 536 -28.01 9.95 -19.77
CA PHE A 536 -28.20 9.53 -18.38
C PHE A 536 -27.00 9.83 -17.48
N ILE A 537 -25.80 10.02 -18.05
CA ILE A 537 -24.58 10.24 -17.28
C ILE A 537 -24.02 11.64 -17.51
N LEU A 538 -24.01 12.17 -18.75
CA LEU A 538 -23.38 13.46 -19.04
C LEU A 538 -24.33 14.66 -19.06
N SER A 539 -25.64 14.47 -19.29
CA SER A 539 -26.63 15.54 -19.33
C SER A 539 -26.86 16.14 -17.94
N SER A 540 -26.68 15.34 -16.88
CA SER A 540 -26.62 15.79 -15.49
C SER A 540 -25.42 16.71 -15.21
N TYR A 541 -24.44 16.76 -16.12
CA TYR A 541 -23.30 17.69 -16.06
C TYR A 541 -23.48 18.94 -16.93
N ALA A 542 -24.65 19.15 -17.57
CA ALA A 542 -24.89 20.30 -18.44
C ALA A 542 -25.80 21.36 -17.80
N ILE A 543 -25.27 22.60 -17.78
CA ILE A 543 -25.87 23.90 -17.40
C ILE A 543 -25.66 24.27 -15.91
N GLY A 544 -24.45 24.78 -15.63
CA GLY A 544 -24.27 25.92 -14.75
C GLY A 544 -23.72 27.06 -15.60
N GLU A 545 -24.41 28.20 -15.60
CA GLU A 545 -23.93 29.45 -16.21
C GLU A 545 -22.56 29.84 -15.64
N GLN A 546 -21.84 30.67 -16.39
CA GLN A 546 -20.60 31.29 -15.92
C GLN A 546 -20.87 32.04 -14.62
N ASP A 547 -20.44 31.49 -13.49
CA ASP A 547 -20.39 32.26 -12.25
C ASP A 547 -19.15 31.93 -11.44
N ASN A 548 -18.38 33.00 -11.26
CA ASN A 548 -17.36 33.29 -10.27
C ASN A 548 -16.54 32.12 -9.72
N VAL A 549 -15.24 32.20 -10.02
CA VAL A 549 -14.15 31.56 -9.28
C VAL A 549 -14.17 32.11 -7.85
N GLU A 550 -15.10 31.66 -7.02
CA GLU A 550 -14.93 31.69 -5.59
C GLU A 550 -14.10 30.47 -5.20
N GLU A 551 -12.84 30.76 -4.91
CA GLU A 551 -11.91 29.90 -4.21
C GLU A 551 -12.60 29.42 -2.93
N SER A 552 -13.25 28.25 -2.99
CA SER A 552 -13.95 27.68 -1.85
C SER A 552 -12.93 27.20 -0.82
N SER A 553 -12.46 28.15 -0.01
CA SER A 553 -11.81 28.00 1.27
C SER A 553 -12.78 27.41 2.31
N LYS A 554 -13.56 26.39 1.96
CA LYS A 554 -14.16 25.50 2.94
C LYS A 554 -13.07 24.54 3.37
N ILE A 555 -12.25 25.03 4.31
CA ILE A 555 -11.51 24.21 5.26
C ILE A 555 -12.56 23.31 5.91
N MET A 556 -12.76 22.14 5.34
CA MET A 556 -13.58 21.09 5.94
C MET A 556 -12.89 20.77 7.27
N ASN A 557 -13.57 21.07 8.36
CA ASN A 557 -13.10 20.84 9.72
C ASN A 557 -12.37 19.49 9.79
N ASN A 558 -11.11 19.52 10.22
CA ASN A 558 -10.15 18.40 10.25
C ASN A 558 -10.57 17.20 11.13
N GLU A 559 -11.81 17.14 11.60
CA GLU A 559 -12.29 16.22 12.63
C GLU A 559 -13.17 15.07 12.10
N THR A 560 -13.75 15.16 10.90
CA THR A 560 -14.66 14.12 10.35
C THR A 560 -14.03 13.25 9.25
N ILE A 561 -12.73 12.97 9.34
CA ILE A 561 -12.08 11.96 8.50
C ILE A 561 -12.36 10.57 9.14
N ASN A 562 -13.42 9.92 8.67
CA ASN A 562 -13.88 8.61 9.13
C ASN A 562 -12.86 7.50 8.79
N ASN A 563 -11.90 7.28 9.69
CA ASN A 563 -10.76 6.36 9.52
C ASN A 563 -11.11 4.86 9.48
N GLU A 564 -12.07 4.42 8.67
CA GLU A 564 -12.36 2.99 8.47
C GLU A 564 -11.62 2.47 7.23
N GLY A 565 -10.78 1.44 7.39
CA GLY A 565 -10.23 0.53 6.36
C GLY A 565 -9.47 1.12 5.15
N TYR A 566 -10.14 1.95 4.36
CA TYR A 566 -9.66 2.60 3.13
C TYR A 566 -9.36 4.08 3.31
N ASN A 567 -9.61 4.66 4.49
CA ASN A 567 -9.30 6.06 4.70
C ASN A 567 -7.79 6.28 4.82
N PHE A 568 -7.17 6.75 3.73
CA PHE A 568 -5.73 6.95 3.63
C PHE A 568 -5.38 8.33 4.21
N PRO A 569 -4.65 8.41 5.34
CA PRO A 569 -4.21 9.69 5.84
C PRO A 569 -3.31 10.37 4.78
N TYR A 570 -3.81 11.45 4.19
CA TYR A 570 -3.15 12.34 3.23
C TYR A 570 -3.00 11.90 1.76
N LEU A 571 -3.81 10.94 1.28
CA LEU A 571 -3.96 10.70 -0.17
C LEU A 571 -5.37 10.95 -0.71
N ASN A 572 -6.19 11.70 0.04
CA ASN A 572 -7.43 12.32 -0.47
C ASN A 572 -7.17 13.41 -1.54
N LYS A 573 -5.97 13.44 -2.11
CA LYS A 573 -5.75 13.98 -3.43
C LYS A 573 -5.56 12.77 -4.34
N ILE A 574 -6.68 12.17 -4.77
CA ILE A 574 -6.76 11.68 -6.15
C ILE A 574 -6.05 12.77 -6.96
N PRO A 575 -4.94 12.50 -7.66
CA PRO A 575 -4.21 13.53 -8.38
C PRO A 575 -5.16 14.13 -9.41
N ARG A 576 -5.86 15.21 -9.02
CA ARG A 576 -6.88 15.87 -9.82
C ARG A 576 -6.12 16.64 -10.88
N MET A 577 -6.04 16.08 -12.09
CA MET A 577 -5.74 16.88 -13.29
C MET A 577 -6.93 17.79 -13.65
N ILE A 578 -8.09 17.63 -13.01
CA ILE A 578 -9.35 18.26 -13.41
C ILE A 578 -10.04 18.86 -12.18
N PRO A 579 -10.46 20.14 -12.22
CA PRO A 579 -11.17 20.79 -11.12
C PRO A 579 -12.55 20.16 -10.87
N LYS A 580 -13.06 20.33 -9.64
CA LYS A 580 -14.41 19.88 -9.25
C LYS A 580 -15.46 20.61 -10.07
N PHE A 581 -16.26 19.87 -10.82
CA PHE A 581 -17.53 20.35 -11.35
C PHE A 581 -18.62 19.63 -10.57
N LEU A 582 -19.28 20.34 -9.65
CA LEU A 582 -20.33 19.77 -8.81
C LEU A 582 -21.69 20.06 -9.45
N ASN A 583 -22.45 19.01 -9.74
CA ASN A 583 -23.85 18.85 -9.28
C ASN A 583 -24.31 17.42 -9.58
N VAL A 584 -24.30 16.54 -8.56
CA VAL A 584 -25.05 15.29 -8.61
C VAL A 584 -26.06 15.34 -7.47
N ASP A 585 -27.23 15.89 -7.75
CA ASP A 585 -28.42 15.58 -6.99
C ASP A 585 -29.24 14.51 -7.74
N ALA A 586 -29.48 13.41 -7.03
CA ALA A 586 -30.76 12.70 -6.89
C ALA A 586 -31.15 11.44 -7.69
N THR A 587 -30.40 10.87 -8.66
CA THR A 587 -30.89 9.62 -9.35
C THR A 587 -30.10 8.33 -9.13
N PHE A 588 -28.78 8.35 -8.90
CA PHE A 588 -27.97 7.10 -8.87
C PHE A 588 -27.49 6.63 -7.49
N SER A 589 -27.62 7.45 -6.43
CA SER A 589 -26.78 7.31 -5.22
C SER A 589 -26.99 6.03 -4.39
N LYS A 590 -28.17 5.41 -4.44
CA LYS A 590 -28.47 4.17 -3.67
C LYS A 590 -28.18 2.87 -4.44
N SER A 591 -28.16 2.90 -5.77
CA SER A 591 -28.05 1.67 -6.58
C SER A 591 -26.62 1.30 -6.92
N LEU A 592 -25.70 2.28 -6.96
CA LEU A 592 -24.31 2.05 -7.38
C LEU A 592 -23.49 1.18 -6.40
N THR A 593 -23.92 1.00 -5.16
CA THR A 593 -23.17 0.22 -4.16
C THR A 593 -23.16 -1.27 -4.44
N ASP A 594 -24.18 -1.78 -5.14
CA ASP A 594 -24.32 -3.21 -5.45
C ASP A 594 -24.04 -3.51 -6.95
N THR A 595 -23.67 -2.50 -7.73
CA THR A 595 -23.40 -2.61 -9.18
C THR A 595 -21.94 -2.91 -9.48
N ASP A 596 -21.67 -3.83 -10.41
CA ASP A 596 -20.34 -4.01 -11.00
C ASP A 596 -20.12 -3.01 -12.17
N PRO A 597 -19.14 -2.08 -12.07
CA PRO A 597 -18.82 -1.15 -13.16
C PRO A 597 -17.98 -1.73 -14.30
N SER A 598 -17.39 -2.91 -14.12
CA SER A 598 -16.24 -3.37 -14.93
C SER A 598 -16.52 -3.46 -16.43
N PHE A 599 -17.64 -4.07 -16.81
CA PHE A 599 -18.03 -4.22 -18.21
C PHE A 599 -18.42 -2.89 -18.87
N PHE A 600 -19.11 -2.01 -18.13
CA PHE A 600 -19.49 -0.68 -18.61
C PHE A 600 -18.28 0.23 -18.88
N LEU A 601 -17.27 0.19 -18.01
CA LEU A 601 -16.08 1.01 -18.19
C LEU A 601 -15.23 0.54 -19.38
N ASP A 602 -15.23 -0.76 -19.67
CA ASP A 602 -14.66 -1.28 -20.92
C ASP A 602 -15.46 -0.87 -22.16
N ALA A 603 -16.79 -0.86 -22.09
CA ALA A 603 -17.64 -0.32 -23.16
C ALA A 603 -17.32 1.16 -23.44
N CYS A 604 -17.15 1.97 -22.40
CA CYS A 604 -16.73 3.37 -22.54
C CYS A 604 -15.37 3.49 -23.25
N ARG A 605 -14.39 2.63 -22.92
CA ARG A 605 -13.08 2.60 -23.60
C ARG A 605 -13.22 2.22 -25.08
N LEU A 606 -14.07 1.25 -25.41
CA LEU A 606 -14.36 0.87 -26.81
C LEU A 606 -14.94 2.05 -27.60
N LEU A 607 -15.95 2.73 -27.05
CA LEU A 607 -16.59 3.89 -27.69
C LEU A 607 -15.63 5.07 -27.86
N TYR A 608 -14.76 5.31 -26.88
CA TYR A 608 -13.73 6.35 -26.96
C TYR A 608 -12.68 6.04 -28.05
N ARG A 609 -12.21 4.79 -28.13
CA ARG A 609 -11.27 4.36 -29.19
C ARG A 609 -11.85 4.49 -30.59
N LYS A 610 -13.16 4.27 -30.72
CA LYS A 610 -13.92 4.50 -31.97
C LYS A 610 -14.22 5.97 -32.25
N ARG A 611 -13.82 6.89 -31.37
CA ARG A 611 -14.04 8.34 -31.47
C ARG A 611 -15.52 8.74 -31.51
N VAL A 612 -16.40 7.88 -30.99
CA VAL A 612 -17.84 8.16 -30.87
C VAL A 612 -18.11 9.00 -29.63
N LEU A 613 -17.37 8.74 -28.56
CA LEU A 613 -17.20 9.66 -27.44
C LEU A 613 -16.00 10.57 -27.73
N THR A 614 -16.22 11.88 -27.62
CA THR A 614 -15.16 12.87 -27.71
C THR A 614 -14.22 12.79 -26.50
N HIS A 615 -13.03 13.38 -26.61
CA HIS A 615 -12.11 13.46 -25.47
C HIS A 615 -12.75 14.16 -24.28
N LYS A 616 -13.47 15.28 -24.49
CA LYS A 616 -14.19 15.99 -23.43
C LYS A 616 -15.22 15.11 -22.72
N GLU A 617 -16.01 14.36 -23.48
CA GLU A 617 -17.01 13.44 -22.91
C GLU A 617 -16.35 12.31 -22.11
N TYR A 618 -15.25 11.75 -22.60
CA TYR A 618 -14.50 10.74 -21.87
C TYR A 618 -13.88 11.28 -20.57
N MET A 619 -13.34 12.51 -20.58
CA MET A 619 -12.88 13.16 -19.36
C MET A 619 -14.03 13.39 -18.35
N ASN A 620 -15.22 13.75 -18.83
CA ASN A 620 -16.40 13.87 -17.98
C ASN A 620 -16.84 12.51 -17.39
N LEU A 621 -16.74 11.43 -18.15
CA LEU A 621 -16.95 10.07 -17.63
C LEU A 621 -15.92 9.70 -16.56
N GLN A 622 -14.66 10.08 -16.73
CA GLN A 622 -13.64 9.89 -15.70
C GLN A 622 -13.95 10.71 -14.44
N ASN A 623 -14.50 11.91 -14.57
CA ASN A 623 -14.97 12.70 -13.42
C ASN A 623 -16.13 11.99 -12.70
N PHE A 624 -17.13 11.51 -13.43
CA PHE A 624 -18.22 10.71 -12.86
C PHE A 624 -17.70 9.49 -12.10
N ALA A 625 -16.79 8.73 -12.70
CA ALA A 625 -16.16 7.57 -12.06
C ALA A 625 -15.33 7.97 -10.82
N SER A 626 -14.68 9.14 -10.85
CA SER A 626 -13.93 9.68 -9.72
C SER A 626 -14.85 10.07 -8.56
N ASP A 627 -16.00 10.68 -8.84
CA ASP A 627 -16.98 11.04 -7.82
C ASP A 627 -17.61 9.79 -7.18
N TRP A 628 -17.92 8.78 -8.01
CA TRP A 628 -18.37 7.47 -7.52
C TRP A 628 -17.30 6.84 -6.62
N LEU A 629 -16.04 6.78 -7.07
CA LEU A 629 -14.94 6.24 -6.30
C LEU A 629 -14.73 7.00 -4.97
N GLU A 630 -14.79 8.32 -4.99
CA GLU A 630 -14.68 9.18 -3.79
C GLU A 630 -15.80 8.87 -2.79
N SER A 631 -17.04 8.73 -3.26
CA SER A 631 -18.19 8.33 -2.43
C SER A 631 -18.02 6.91 -1.86
N LEU A 632 -17.53 5.98 -2.66
CA LEU A 632 -17.34 4.58 -2.29
C LEU A 632 -16.31 4.42 -1.16
N ILE A 633 -15.18 5.12 -1.22
CA ILE A 633 -14.08 4.95 -0.26
C ILE A 633 -14.12 5.91 0.95
N ASN A 634 -15.01 6.92 0.95
CA ASN A 634 -15.12 7.87 2.06
C ASN A 634 -16.44 7.76 2.85
N SER A 635 -17.50 7.21 2.26
CA SER A 635 -18.79 7.04 2.97
C SER A 635 -18.69 5.98 4.06
N PRO A 636 -19.08 6.27 5.32
CA PRO A 636 -19.09 5.27 6.40
C PRO A 636 -19.96 4.05 6.12
N GLN A 637 -21.05 4.21 5.36
CA GLN A 637 -21.92 3.10 4.99
C GLN A 637 -21.20 2.15 4.02
N ASN A 638 -20.56 2.71 3.00
CA ASN A 638 -19.81 1.94 2.01
C ASN A 638 -18.58 1.27 2.63
N LEU A 639 -17.89 1.96 3.54
CA LEU A 639 -16.78 1.38 4.30
C LEU A 639 -17.21 0.21 5.19
N LYS A 640 -18.43 0.22 5.74
CA LYS A 640 -18.99 -0.96 6.45
C LYS A 640 -19.27 -2.13 5.50
N ILE A 641 -19.67 -1.86 4.25
CA ILE A 641 -19.86 -2.88 3.21
C ILE A 641 -18.51 -3.48 2.80
N GLY A 642 -17.49 -2.65 2.54
CA GLY A 642 -16.15 -3.11 2.18
C GLY A 642 -15.46 -3.96 3.26
N ARG A 643 -15.91 -3.87 4.51
CA ARG A 643 -15.41 -4.70 5.63
C ARG A 643 -16.12 -6.04 5.78
N GLN A 644 -17.23 -6.26 5.07
CA GLN A 644 -17.95 -7.52 5.17
C GLN A 644 -17.05 -8.67 4.73
N SER A 645 -17.13 -9.77 5.47
CA SER A 645 -16.30 -10.96 5.21
C SER A 645 -16.83 -11.80 4.05
N ASN A 646 -17.96 -11.44 3.46
CA ASN A 646 -18.63 -12.18 2.38
C ASN A 646 -18.47 -11.47 1.02
N HIS A 647 -19.18 -11.94 0.00
CA HIS A 647 -19.13 -11.45 -1.39
C HIS A 647 -19.27 -9.94 -1.52
N ARG A 648 -19.95 -9.26 -0.60
CA ARG A 648 -20.08 -7.79 -0.60
C ARG A 648 -18.74 -7.08 -0.40
N GLY A 649 -17.87 -7.61 0.44
CA GLY A 649 -16.50 -7.10 0.60
C GLY A 649 -15.65 -7.34 -0.65
N THR A 650 -15.88 -8.46 -1.34
CA THR A 650 -15.23 -8.79 -2.62
C THR A 650 -15.71 -7.86 -3.74
N LEU A 651 -17.02 -7.60 -3.85
CA LEU A 651 -17.59 -6.64 -4.79
C LEU A 651 -17.06 -5.22 -4.55
N PHE A 652 -16.93 -4.81 -3.29
CA PHE A 652 -16.34 -3.52 -2.95
C PHE A 652 -14.90 -3.39 -3.50
N ASP A 653 -14.07 -4.43 -3.34
CA ASP A 653 -12.71 -4.43 -3.91
C ASP A 653 -12.74 -4.40 -5.45
N LEU A 654 -13.66 -5.15 -6.09
CA LEU A 654 -13.90 -5.13 -7.53
C LEU A 654 -14.26 -3.73 -8.04
N GLN A 655 -15.16 -3.03 -7.36
CA GLN A 655 -15.54 -1.67 -7.71
C GLN A 655 -14.35 -0.72 -7.59
N VAL A 656 -13.63 -0.74 -6.46
CA VAL A 656 -12.51 0.18 -6.22
C VAL A 656 -11.37 -0.07 -7.22
N ILE A 657 -10.99 -1.33 -7.50
CA ILE A 657 -9.90 -1.62 -8.44
C ILE A 657 -10.27 -1.23 -9.88
N THR A 658 -11.52 -1.45 -10.29
CA THR A 658 -11.99 -1.08 -11.63
C THR A 658 -12.04 0.44 -11.81
N LEU A 659 -12.67 1.14 -10.87
CA LEU A 659 -12.81 2.60 -10.91
C LEU A 659 -11.45 3.29 -10.85
N SER A 660 -10.57 2.88 -9.93
CA SER A 660 -9.20 3.44 -9.82
C SER A 660 -8.39 3.26 -11.10
N GLY A 661 -8.53 2.11 -11.76
CA GLY A 661 -7.96 1.84 -13.08
C GLY A 661 -8.45 2.80 -14.16
N PHE A 662 -9.76 3.04 -14.21
CA PHE A 662 -10.40 3.90 -15.20
C PHE A 662 -10.07 5.39 -15.02
N VAL A 663 -9.99 5.88 -13.78
CA VAL A 663 -9.60 7.27 -13.45
C VAL A 663 -8.08 7.47 -13.41
N ASN A 664 -7.30 6.44 -13.77
CA ASN A 664 -5.84 6.45 -13.81
C ASN A 664 -5.15 6.68 -12.44
N ASP A 665 -5.82 6.30 -11.34
CA ASP A 665 -5.20 6.23 -10.00
C ASP A 665 -4.50 4.88 -9.79
N VAL A 666 -3.31 4.76 -10.39
CA VAL A 666 -2.50 3.52 -10.38
C VAL A 666 -2.09 3.11 -8.97
N ARG A 667 -1.88 4.06 -8.06
CA ARG A 667 -1.50 3.73 -6.68
C ARG A 667 -2.64 3.08 -5.94
N LEU A 668 -3.85 3.61 -6.06
CA LEU A 668 -5.01 2.99 -5.45
C LEU A 668 -5.28 1.62 -6.08
N TYR A 669 -5.21 1.52 -7.41
CA TYR A 669 -5.30 0.26 -8.14
C TYR A 669 -4.34 -0.81 -7.58
N LEU A 670 -3.04 -0.49 -7.49
CA LEU A 670 -2.02 -1.41 -6.99
C LEU A 670 -2.22 -1.76 -5.51
N ARG A 671 -2.68 -0.82 -4.68
CA ARG A 671 -2.98 -1.09 -3.27
C ARG A 671 -4.11 -2.08 -3.11
N VAL A 672 -5.20 -1.93 -3.88
CA VAL A 672 -6.32 -2.88 -3.81
C VAL A 672 -5.90 -4.23 -4.35
N ALA A 673 -5.21 -4.28 -5.49
CA ALA A 673 -4.65 -5.52 -6.05
C ALA A 673 -3.79 -6.27 -5.02
N ASN A 674 -3.02 -5.53 -4.21
CA ASN A 674 -2.20 -6.12 -3.15
C ASN A 674 -3.02 -6.55 -1.91
N ARG A 675 -3.87 -5.66 -1.39
CA ARG A 675 -4.56 -5.85 -0.10
C ARG A 675 -5.73 -6.82 -0.18
N ALA A 676 -6.40 -6.93 -1.33
CA ALA A 676 -7.49 -7.89 -1.52
C ALA A 676 -7.04 -9.30 -1.11
N ARG A 677 -5.79 -9.68 -1.40
CA ARG A 677 -5.19 -10.96 -1.01
C ARG A 677 -5.30 -11.29 0.49
N MET A 678 -5.34 -10.30 1.38
CA MET A 678 -5.54 -10.51 2.81
C MET A 678 -6.88 -11.19 3.13
N ARG A 679 -7.89 -11.02 2.29
CA ARG A 679 -9.23 -11.63 2.45
C ARG A 679 -9.24 -13.12 2.13
N ILE A 680 -8.31 -13.60 1.29
CA ILE A 680 -8.28 -15.00 0.84
C ILE A 680 -8.21 -15.94 2.05
N GLY A 681 -7.32 -15.64 3.01
CA GLY A 681 -7.14 -16.46 4.21
C GLY A 681 -8.35 -16.45 5.16
N LYS A 682 -9.23 -15.46 5.03
CA LYS A 682 -10.45 -15.34 5.85
C LYS A 682 -11.66 -15.96 5.16
N GLN A 683 -11.82 -15.72 3.85
CA GLN A 683 -12.96 -16.21 3.08
C GLN A 683 -12.86 -17.69 2.77
N PHE A 684 -11.65 -18.21 2.52
CA PHE A 684 -11.44 -19.57 2.02
C PHE A 684 -10.95 -20.57 3.05
N ASN A 685 -11.09 -20.27 4.35
CA ASN A 685 -10.61 -21.18 5.39
C ASN A 685 -11.59 -22.34 5.63
N ILE A 686 -11.05 -23.55 5.78
CA ILE A 686 -11.81 -24.75 6.19
C ILE A 686 -11.59 -24.93 7.70
N PRO A 687 -12.60 -24.79 8.56
CA PRO A 687 -12.48 -25.11 9.97
C PRO A 687 -12.15 -26.60 10.13
N ALA A 688 -11.21 -26.92 11.03
CA ALA A 688 -10.85 -28.30 11.34
C ALA A 688 -11.97 -29.06 12.08
N ASP A 689 -12.98 -28.35 12.54
CA ASP A 689 -14.05 -28.87 13.39
C ASP A 689 -15.41 -28.41 12.84
N ILE A 690 -16.41 -29.30 12.92
CA ILE A 690 -17.84 -29.16 12.56
C ILE A 690 -18.30 -29.90 11.28
N SER A 691 -19.39 -30.64 11.49
CA SER A 691 -20.28 -31.41 10.59
C SER A 691 -21.00 -30.61 9.48
N MET A 692 -20.45 -29.47 9.04
CA MET A 692 -21.01 -28.62 7.99
C MET A 692 -20.50 -29.03 6.59
N PRO A 693 -21.21 -28.69 5.49
CA PRO A 693 -20.83 -29.10 4.14
C PRO A 693 -19.43 -28.61 3.74
N LYS A 694 -18.69 -29.47 3.04
CA LYS A 694 -17.27 -29.35 2.66
C LYS A 694 -16.97 -28.24 1.62
N ILE A 695 -17.55 -27.05 1.73
CA ILE A 695 -17.21 -25.89 0.88
C ILE A 695 -16.45 -24.86 1.72
N SER A 696 -15.29 -24.44 1.24
CA SER A 696 -14.41 -23.45 1.88
C SER A 696 -14.95 -22.01 1.79
N GLN A 697 -16.24 -21.74 2.03
CA GLN A 697 -16.84 -20.39 1.91
C GLN A 697 -17.84 -20.08 3.03
N ASN A 698 -17.42 -20.27 4.29
CA ASN A 698 -18.30 -20.17 5.46
C ASN A 698 -19.02 -18.83 5.60
N HIS A 699 -18.41 -17.72 5.19
CA HIS A 699 -19.04 -16.41 5.30
C HIS A 699 -20.22 -16.21 4.36
N GLU A 700 -20.27 -16.94 3.24
CA GLU A 700 -21.45 -16.98 2.36
C GLU A 700 -22.56 -17.84 2.97
N ILE A 701 -22.20 -18.99 3.53
CA ILE A 701 -23.13 -19.90 4.21
C ILE A 701 -23.79 -19.17 5.39
N MET A 702 -23.00 -18.51 6.24
CA MET A 702 -23.51 -17.71 7.36
C MET A 702 -24.41 -16.56 6.89
N TYR A 703 -24.08 -15.95 5.74
CA TYR A 703 -24.91 -14.88 5.18
C TYR A 703 -26.28 -15.41 4.74
N VAL A 704 -26.33 -16.56 4.07
CA VAL A 704 -27.59 -17.21 3.67
C VAL A 704 -28.39 -17.64 4.90
N GLN A 705 -27.75 -18.23 5.90
CA GLN A 705 -28.41 -18.58 7.16
C GLN A 705 -29.06 -17.35 7.80
N ASN A 706 -28.33 -16.23 7.90
CA ASN A 706 -28.89 -14.99 8.42
C ASN A 706 -30.07 -14.47 7.59
N LEU A 707 -30.07 -14.64 6.26
CA LEU A 707 -31.22 -14.29 5.41
C LEU A 707 -32.44 -15.19 5.67
N VAL A 708 -32.24 -16.45 5.99
CA VAL A 708 -33.31 -17.38 6.42
C VAL A 708 -33.84 -16.96 7.78
N ASP A 709 -32.96 -16.68 8.75
CA ASP A 709 -33.33 -16.31 10.11
C ASP A 709 -34.20 -15.04 10.17
N ILE A 710 -33.93 -14.06 9.29
CA ILE A 710 -34.73 -12.83 9.17
C ILE A 710 -35.93 -12.95 8.21
N GLY A 711 -36.21 -14.15 7.68
CA GLY A 711 -37.36 -14.43 6.83
C GLY A 711 -37.29 -13.88 5.40
N LYS A 712 -36.10 -13.48 4.91
CA LYS A 712 -35.91 -13.03 3.53
C LYS A 712 -35.80 -14.18 2.52
N ILE A 713 -35.40 -15.35 2.98
CA ILE A 713 -35.29 -16.59 2.19
C ILE A 713 -36.07 -17.68 2.93
N LYS A 714 -36.83 -18.51 2.20
CA LYS A 714 -37.52 -19.65 2.82
C LYS A 714 -36.50 -20.74 3.17
N PRO A 715 -36.65 -21.47 4.29
CA PRO A 715 -35.76 -22.58 4.63
C PRO A 715 -35.58 -23.62 3.51
N LEU A 716 -36.62 -23.86 2.69
CA LEU A 716 -36.56 -24.77 1.55
C LEU A 716 -35.62 -24.30 0.43
N ASP A 717 -35.37 -22.99 0.31
CA ASP A 717 -34.52 -22.40 -0.73
C ASP A 717 -33.07 -22.23 -0.23
N TYR A 718 -32.72 -22.77 0.95
CA TYR A 718 -31.42 -22.58 1.59
C TYR A 718 -30.27 -23.07 0.71
N ASP A 719 -30.30 -24.32 0.24
CA ASP A 719 -29.21 -24.91 -0.54
C ASP A 719 -28.99 -24.19 -1.88
N GLU A 720 -30.08 -23.74 -2.52
CA GLU A 720 -30.03 -22.98 -3.76
C GLU A 720 -29.37 -21.61 -3.55
N ASN A 721 -29.68 -20.93 -2.45
CA ASN A 721 -29.05 -19.66 -2.12
C ASN A 721 -27.60 -19.85 -1.65
N VAL A 722 -27.26 -20.93 -0.95
CA VAL A 722 -25.87 -21.27 -0.65
C VAL A 722 -25.08 -21.43 -1.95
N PHE A 723 -25.57 -22.22 -2.90
CA PHE A 723 -24.96 -22.36 -4.24
C PHE A 723 -24.79 -20.99 -4.92
N ARG A 724 -25.84 -20.17 -4.92
CA ARG A 724 -25.83 -18.85 -5.55
C ARG A 724 -24.75 -17.94 -4.97
N TYR A 725 -24.71 -17.73 -3.65
CA TYR A 725 -23.77 -16.76 -3.05
C TYR A 725 -22.34 -17.27 -3.00
N THR A 726 -22.12 -18.58 -2.84
CA THR A 726 -20.79 -19.18 -2.94
C THR A 726 -20.24 -19.09 -4.37
N THR A 727 -21.07 -19.28 -5.39
CA THR A 727 -20.66 -19.07 -6.79
C THR A 727 -20.42 -17.60 -7.07
N LEU A 728 -21.32 -16.70 -6.63
CA LEU A 728 -21.21 -15.25 -6.81
C LEU A 728 -19.90 -14.67 -6.23
N ASN A 729 -19.50 -15.10 -5.03
CA ASN A 729 -18.25 -14.64 -4.44
C ASN A 729 -17.04 -15.03 -5.31
N LEU A 730 -17.00 -16.28 -5.79
CA LEU A 730 -15.93 -16.74 -6.68
C LEU A 730 -15.94 -16.02 -8.03
N GLN A 731 -17.13 -15.71 -8.57
CA GLN A 731 -17.27 -14.88 -9.77
C GLN A 731 -16.59 -13.52 -9.58
N TYR A 732 -16.90 -12.79 -8.49
CA TYR A 732 -16.26 -11.50 -8.20
C TYR A 732 -14.74 -11.61 -8.04
N TRP A 733 -14.25 -12.66 -7.38
CA TRP A 733 -12.80 -12.92 -7.30
C TRP A 733 -12.17 -13.12 -8.67
N MET A 734 -12.84 -13.86 -9.56
CA MET A 734 -12.35 -14.06 -10.91
C MET A 734 -12.35 -12.79 -11.74
N LEU A 735 -13.34 -11.92 -11.59
CA LEU A 735 -13.35 -10.60 -12.23
C LEU A 735 -12.14 -9.76 -11.77
N ILE A 736 -11.85 -9.73 -10.45
CA ILE A 736 -10.66 -9.04 -9.91
C ILE A 736 -9.37 -9.62 -10.52
N VAL A 737 -9.25 -10.95 -10.57
CA VAL A 737 -8.09 -11.63 -11.18
C VAL A 737 -7.92 -11.22 -12.65
N ARG A 738 -9.01 -11.21 -13.43
CA ARG A 738 -8.98 -10.82 -14.84
C ARG A 738 -8.60 -9.35 -15.01
N ILE A 739 -9.14 -8.45 -14.20
CA ILE A 739 -8.78 -7.02 -14.19
C ILE A 739 -7.28 -6.84 -13.98
N ILE A 740 -6.70 -7.53 -12.99
CA ILE A 740 -5.27 -7.45 -12.70
C ILE A 740 -4.42 -7.95 -13.86
N GLN A 741 -4.79 -9.11 -14.42
CA GLN A 741 -4.05 -9.72 -15.53
C GLN A 741 -4.13 -8.88 -16.81
N ASN A 742 -5.31 -8.39 -17.17
CA ASN A 742 -5.51 -7.56 -18.36
C ASN A 742 -4.86 -6.17 -18.19
N GLY A 743 -4.90 -5.61 -16.97
CA GLY A 743 -4.19 -4.39 -16.60
C GLY A 743 -2.66 -4.53 -16.66
N ARG A 744 -2.13 -5.77 -16.70
CA ARG A 744 -0.71 -6.16 -16.74
C ARG A 744 0.14 -5.71 -15.55
N CYS A 745 -0.46 -5.16 -14.51
CA CYS A 745 0.25 -4.79 -13.29
C CYS A 745 -0.52 -5.20 -12.03
N GLY A 746 0.20 -5.36 -10.93
CA GLY A 746 -0.32 -5.89 -9.67
C GLY A 746 0.11 -7.34 -9.44
N SER A 747 -0.05 -7.81 -8.20
CA SER A 747 0.38 -9.15 -7.81
C SER A 747 -0.55 -10.23 -8.36
N ASN A 748 0.00 -11.39 -8.71
CA ASN A 748 -0.78 -12.52 -9.21
C ASN A 748 -1.66 -13.12 -8.09
N ILE A 749 -2.93 -12.72 -8.05
CA ILE A 749 -3.92 -13.21 -7.08
C ILE A 749 -4.23 -14.70 -7.29
N TRP A 750 -4.23 -15.19 -8.53
CA TRP A 750 -4.55 -16.59 -8.85
C TRP A 750 -3.56 -17.58 -8.23
N GLN A 751 -2.25 -17.26 -8.29
CA GLN A 751 -1.19 -18.09 -7.72
C GLN A 751 -0.90 -17.78 -6.24
N TYR A 752 -1.46 -16.72 -5.69
CA TYR A 752 -1.22 -16.35 -4.30
C TYR A 752 -1.65 -17.45 -3.33
N THR A 753 -0.76 -17.75 -2.39
CA THR A 753 -0.99 -18.72 -1.31
C THR A 753 -0.75 -18.03 0.01
N THR A 754 -1.76 -18.06 0.87
CA THR A 754 -1.64 -17.50 2.21
C THR A 754 -0.68 -18.32 3.06
N LYS A 755 -0.14 -17.77 4.15
CA LYS A 755 0.68 -18.52 5.12
C LYS A 755 0.04 -19.79 5.66
N ASN A 756 -1.30 -19.84 5.72
CA ASN A 756 -2.06 -21.00 6.18
C ASN A 756 -2.45 -21.94 5.03
N GLY A 757 -1.89 -21.76 3.83
CA GLY A 757 -2.11 -22.63 2.66
C GLY A 757 -3.41 -22.37 1.88
N GLN A 758 -4.20 -21.35 2.23
CA GLN A 758 -5.42 -21.01 1.50
C GLN A 758 -5.13 -20.30 0.18
N ARG A 759 -5.90 -20.65 -0.86
CA ARG A 759 -5.77 -20.18 -2.26
C ARG A 759 -7.16 -20.07 -2.91
N ILE A 760 -7.38 -19.04 -3.71
CA ILE A 760 -8.62 -18.91 -4.51
C ILE A 760 -8.74 -20.07 -5.51
N SER A 761 -7.65 -20.42 -6.16
CA SER A 761 -7.63 -21.51 -7.14
C SER A 761 -8.14 -22.82 -6.51
N LYS A 762 -7.67 -23.15 -5.29
CA LYS A 762 -8.11 -24.33 -4.55
C LYS A 762 -9.60 -24.27 -4.20
N ALA A 763 -10.08 -23.11 -3.73
CA ALA A 763 -11.50 -22.92 -3.41
C ALA A 763 -12.39 -23.13 -4.65
N ILE A 764 -11.94 -22.71 -5.83
CA ILE A 764 -12.64 -22.94 -7.10
C ILE A 764 -12.72 -24.43 -7.44
N ILE A 765 -11.63 -25.20 -7.30
CA ILE A 765 -11.67 -26.66 -7.51
C ILE A 765 -12.65 -27.32 -6.55
N GLU A 766 -12.57 -26.98 -5.26
CA GLU A 766 -13.46 -27.56 -4.25
C GLU A 766 -14.93 -27.26 -4.56
N HIS A 767 -15.22 -26.04 -4.99
CA HIS A 767 -16.54 -25.62 -5.44
C HIS A 767 -17.04 -26.45 -6.63
N PHE A 768 -16.20 -26.65 -7.64
CA PHE A 768 -16.49 -27.48 -8.81
C PHE A 768 -16.71 -28.96 -8.49
N LYS A 769 -15.90 -29.52 -7.58
CA LYS A 769 -16.07 -30.90 -7.11
C LYS A 769 -17.38 -31.08 -6.37
N TYR A 770 -17.73 -30.10 -5.53
CA TYR A 770 -18.96 -30.14 -4.74
C TYR A 770 -20.21 -30.04 -5.62
N TYR A 771 -20.21 -29.11 -6.58
CA TYR A 771 -21.34 -28.88 -7.50
C TYR A 771 -21.17 -29.58 -8.85
N ASN A 772 -20.48 -30.72 -8.89
CA ASN A 772 -20.24 -31.47 -10.13
C ASN A 772 -21.54 -31.93 -10.81
N ASN A 773 -22.61 -32.14 -10.03
CA ASN A 773 -23.96 -32.44 -10.56
C ASN A 773 -24.63 -31.23 -11.24
N ARG A 774 -24.10 -30.01 -11.08
CA ARG A 774 -24.58 -28.76 -11.69
C ARG A 774 -23.64 -28.24 -12.78
N ILE A 775 -22.86 -29.11 -13.42
CA ILE A 775 -21.87 -28.72 -14.45
C ILE A 775 -22.46 -27.97 -15.65
N TYR A 776 -23.76 -28.12 -15.90
CA TYR A 776 -24.50 -27.44 -16.96
C TYR A 776 -25.12 -26.08 -16.53
N ASP A 777 -24.98 -25.69 -15.26
CA ASP A 777 -25.45 -24.38 -14.80
C ASP A 777 -24.56 -23.27 -15.38
N SER A 778 -25.19 -22.22 -15.93
CA SER A 778 -24.51 -21.09 -16.57
C SER A 778 -23.48 -20.40 -15.69
N ALA A 779 -23.72 -20.32 -14.37
CA ALA A 779 -22.79 -19.71 -13.43
C ALA A 779 -21.55 -20.57 -13.18
N ILE A 780 -21.69 -21.90 -13.18
CA ILE A 780 -20.53 -22.81 -13.11
C ILE A 780 -19.70 -22.74 -14.39
N ILE A 781 -20.37 -22.74 -15.54
CA ILE A 781 -19.74 -22.63 -16.86
C ILE A 781 -18.92 -21.33 -16.96
N ALA A 782 -19.52 -20.18 -16.63
CA ALA A 782 -18.85 -18.89 -16.67
C ALA A 782 -17.65 -18.83 -15.71
N LEU A 783 -17.83 -19.33 -14.47
CA LEU A 783 -16.76 -19.37 -13.48
C LEU A 783 -15.57 -20.20 -13.97
N ALA A 784 -15.85 -21.37 -14.54
CA ALA A 784 -14.83 -22.28 -15.03
C ALA A 784 -14.00 -21.67 -16.14
N TYR A 785 -14.63 -20.97 -17.07
CA TYR A 785 -13.88 -20.32 -18.13
C TYR A 785 -13.00 -19.16 -17.66
N MET A 786 -13.53 -18.31 -16.78
CA MET A 786 -12.70 -17.25 -16.20
C MET A 786 -11.50 -17.85 -15.46
N ALA A 787 -11.72 -18.94 -14.72
CA ALA A 787 -10.67 -19.67 -14.01
C ALA A 787 -9.64 -20.29 -14.98
N LYS A 788 -10.09 -20.88 -16.10
CA LYS A 788 -9.22 -21.39 -17.17
C LYS A 788 -8.35 -20.30 -17.76
N ASN A 789 -8.92 -19.14 -18.06
CA ASN A 789 -8.17 -18.00 -18.59
C ASN A 789 -7.21 -17.41 -17.57
N ALA A 790 -7.59 -17.36 -16.29
CA ALA A 790 -6.68 -16.96 -15.23
C ALA A 790 -5.49 -17.90 -15.08
N LEU A 791 -5.72 -19.21 -15.20
CA LEU A 791 -4.67 -20.23 -15.22
C LEU A 791 -3.74 -20.03 -16.42
N LYS A 792 -4.29 -19.92 -17.65
CA LYS A 792 -3.50 -19.70 -18.87
C LYS A 792 -2.63 -18.44 -18.78
N ALA A 793 -3.19 -17.34 -18.28
CA ALA A 793 -2.47 -16.08 -18.12
C ALA A 793 -1.41 -16.13 -17.00
N SER A 794 -1.54 -17.05 -16.03
CA SER A 794 -0.54 -17.27 -14.98
C SER A 794 0.56 -18.25 -15.39
N GLY A 795 0.25 -19.23 -16.25
CA GLY A 795 1.18 -20.26 -16.72
C GLY A 795 2.22 -19.80 -17.75
N THR A 796 2.21 -18.51 -18.14
CA THR A 796 3.26 -17.92 -18.98
C THR A 796 4.56 -17.61 -18.22
N ASP A 797 4.55 -17.67 -16.88
CA ASP A 797 5.75 -17.66 -16.04
C ASP A 797 6.31 -19.09 -15.94
N ARG A 798 7.15 -19.47 -16.92
CA ARG A 798 7.59 -20.85 -17.22
C ARG A 798 8.38 -21.60 -16.14
N ASP A 799 8.61 -21.04 -14.96
CA ASP A 799 9.60 -21.60 -14.01
C ASP A 799 9.05 -22.13 -12.68
N ILE A 800 7.74 -22.08 -12.39
CA ILE A 800 7.24 -22.49 -11.07
C ILE A 800 5.97 -23.36 -11.14
N CYS A 801 6.18 -24.66 -10.90
CA CYS A 801 5.26 -25.65 -10.31
C CYS A 801 4.15 -26.28 -11.17
N GLN A 802 4.52 -27.38 -11.86
CA GLN A 802 3.62 -28.51 -12.15
C GLN A 802 3.12 -29.14 -10.83
N THR A 803 2.11 -28.55 -10.21
CA THR A 803 1.45 -29.17 -9.05
C THR A 803 0.40 -30.18 -9.52
N GLN A 804 0.10 -31.18 -8.69
CA GLN A 804 -1.01 -32.12 -8.93
C GLN A 804 -2.34 -31.37 -9.17
N ASP A 805 -2.50 -30.19 -8.56
CA ASP A 805 -3.66 -29.32 -8.76
C ASP A 805 -3.76 -28.81 -10.21
N GLU A 806 -2.66 -28.38 -10.86
CA GLU A 806 -2.64 -27.90 -12.27
C GLU A 806 -3.16 -28.94 -13.27
N HIS A 807 -2.80 -30.21 -13.08
CA HIS A 807 -3.36 -31.31 -13.87
C HIS A 807 -4.86 -31.48 -13.65
N ILE A 808 -5.33 -31.34 -12.41
CA ILE A 808 -6.77 -31.42 -12.09
C ILE A 808 -7.53 -30.24 -12.71
N TYR A 809 -6.97 -29.02 -12.70
CA TYR A 809 -7.59 -27.88 -13.38
C TYR A 809 -7.72 -28.15 -14.88
N SER A 810 -6.66 -28.63 -15.55
CA SER A 810 -6.70 -28.90 -16.99
C SER A 810 -7.78 -29.92 -17.33
N GLN A 811 -7.81 -31.06 -16.65
CA GLN A 811 -8.81 -32.11 -16.89
C GLN A 811 -10.25 -31.63 -16.68
N TYR A 812 -10.48 -30.81 -15.65
CA TYR A 812 -11.81 -30.27 -15.38
C TYR A 812 -12.24 -29.26 -16.46
N PHE A 813 -11.33 -28.40 -16.90
CA PHE A 813 -11.61 -27.45 -17.97
C PHE A 813 -11.81 -28.10 -19.34
N ASP A 814 -11.11 -29.20 -19.63
CA ASP A 814 -11.32 -29.97 -20.87
C ASP A 814 -12.72 -30.59 -20.91
N ASN A 815 -13.22 -31.11 -19.78
CA ASN A 815 -14.59 -31.61 -19.67
C ASN A 815 -15.62 -30.49 -19.86
N ILE A 816 -15.34 -29.29 -19.34
CA ILE A 816 -16.20 -28.12 -19.49
C ILE A 816 -16.21 -27.62 -20.94
N ASP A 817 -15.08 -27.59 -21.64
CA ASP A 817 -15.05 -27.25 -23.07
C ASP A 817 -15.99 -28.13 -23.90
N ASN A 818 -16.03 -29.44 -23.60
CA ASN A 818 -16.96 -30.35 -24.24
C ASN A 818 -18.43 -29.99 -23.93
N VAL A 819 -18.74 -29.62 -22.68
CA VAL A 819 -20.08 -29.14 -22.31
C VAL A 819 -20.45 -27.88 -23.10
N ILE A 820 -19.56 -26.90 -23.20
CA ILE A 820 -19.84 -25.64 -23.92
C ILE A 820 -19.91 -25.82 -25.42
N ASN A 821 -19.11 -26.73 -25.99
CA ASN A 821 -19.24 -27.09 -27.40
C ASN A 821 -20.59 -27.72 -27.72
N ASN A 822 -21.25 -28.28 -26.71
CA ASN A 822 -22.59 -28.84 -26.81
C ASN A 822 -23.71 -27.89 -26.34
N ILE A 823 -23.41 -26.68 -25.84
CA ILE A 823 -24.43 -25.67 -25.53
C ILE A 823 -24.97 -25.16 -26.87
N ASN A 824 -26.11 -25.71 -27.28
CA ASN A 824 -26.85 -25.28 -28.45
C ASN A 824 -27.71 -24.07 -28.06
N ILE A 825 -27.38 -22.89 -28.57
CA ILE A 825 -28.04 -21.63 -28.23
C ILE A 825 -29.28 -21.42 -29.11
N GLY A 826 -29.27 -21.95 -30.34
CA GLY A 826 -30.25 -21.72 -31.39
C GLY A 826 -31.57 -22.49 -31.24
N ASN A 827 -31.62 -23.48 -30.34
CA ASN A 827 -32.82 -24.27 -30.06
C ASN A 827 -33.52 -23.91 -28.73
N LYS A 828 -33.02 -22.92 -27.97
CA LYS A 828 -33.65 -22.54 -26.70
C LYS A 828 -34.81 -21.58 -26.94
N THR A 829 -36.04 -22.08 -26.78
CA THR A 829 -37.28 -21.29 -26.89
C THR A 829 -37.55 -20.40 -25.68
N ASN A 830 -36.85 -20.61 -24.55
CA ASN A 830 -37.00 -19.80 -23.35
C ASN A 830 -36.02 -18.60 -23.33
N LYS A 831 -36.56 -17.39 -23.54
CA LYS A 831 -35.81 -16.11 -23.56
C LYS A 831 -35.07 -15.84 -22.25
N GLU A 832 -35.62 -16.20 -21.10
CA GLU A 832 -34.96 -15.96 -19.80
C GLU A 832 -33.74 -16.85 -19.60
N GLU A 833 -33.82 -18.11 -20.02
CA GLU A 833 -32.70 -19.05 -19.95
C GLU A 833 -31.55 -18.63 -20.86
N LEU A 834 -31.88 -18.15 -22.08
CA LEU A 834 -30.92 -17.58 -23.01
C LEU A 834 -30.21 -16.35 -22.41
N ASN A 835 -30.97 -15.41 -21.86
CA ASN A 835 -30.45 -14.20 -21.23
C ASN A 835 -29.43 -14.52 -20.14
N VAL A 836 -29.73 -15.48 -19.27
CA VAL A 836 -28.81 -15.89 -18.20
C VAL A 836 -27.50 -16.46 -18.76
N ILE A 837 -27.57 -17.28 -19.81
CA ILE A 837 -26.38 -17.89 -20.44
C ILE A 837 -25.46 -16.83 -21.03
N ILE A 838 -26.02 -15.84 -21.72
CA ILE A 838 -25.24 -14.76 -22.34
C ILE A 838 -24.90 -13.63 -21.36
N GLY A 839 -25.29 -13.72 -20.09
CA GLY A 839 -24.95 -12.74 -19.06
C GLY A 839 -25.78 -11.45 -19.08
N ILE A 840 -27.02 -11.50 -19.57
CA ILE A 840 -27.94 -10.35 -19.65
C ILE A 840 -29.12 -10.55 -18.71
N GLY A 841 -29.64 -9.45 -18.16
CA GLY A 841 -30.87 -9.43 -17.37
C GLY A 841 -30.67 -9.65 -15.88
N ASN A 842 -31.77 -9.51 -15.13
CA ASN A 842 -31.74 -9.50 -13.66
C ASN A 842 -31.11 -10.78 -13.06
N GLU A 843 -31.41 -11.95 -13.61
CA GLU A 843 -30.90 -13.21 -13.07
C GLU A 843 -29.41 -13.41 -13.37
N ALA A 844 -28.92 -13.00 -14.54
CA ALA A 844 -27.48 -12.97 -14.83
C ALA A 844 -26.72 -12.06 -13.86
N ARG A 845 -27.22 -10.84 -13.64
CA ARG A 845 -26.63 -9.89 -12.68
C ARG A 845 -26.59 -10.43 -11.26
N ARG A 846 -27.68 -11.06 -10.83
CA ARG A 846 -27.78 -11.74 -9.52
C ARG A 846 -26.79 -12.91 -9.35
N ARG A 847 -26.26 -13.44 -10.45
CA ARG A 847 -25.22 -14.48 -10.50
C ARG A 847 -23.82 -13.89 -10.76
N GLY A 848 -23.70 -12.58 -10.92
CA GLY A 848 -22.42 -11.88 -11.15
C GLY A 848 -21.84 -12.13 -12.55
N LEU A 849 -22.69 -12.39 -13.55
CA LEU A 849 -22.27 -12.67 -14.91
C LEU A 849 -22.20 -11.38 -15.73
N PRO A 850 -21.03 -11.00 -16.29
CA PRO A 850 -20.93 -9.85 -17.18
C PRO A 850 -21.64 -10.09 -18.52
N PRO A 851 -22.15 -9.04 -19.19
CA PRO A 851 -22.76 -9.16 -20.52
C PRO A 851 -21.79 -9.76 -21.53
N PHE A 852 -22.24 -10.81 -22.22
CA PHE A 852 -21.49 -11.55 -23.23
C PHE A 852 -20.07 -11.94 -22.76
N TRP A 853 -19.96 -12.40 -21.51
CA TRP A 853 -18.71 -12.85 -20.90
C TRP A 853 -17.93 -13.85 -21.79
N MET A 854 -18.63 -14.58 -22.65
CA MET A 854 -18.10 -15.53 -23.65
C MET A 854 -17.13 -14.91 -24.67
N PHE A 855 -17.20 -13.61 -24.98
CA PHE A 855 -16.44 -12.99 -26.07
C PHE A 855 -15.06 -12.43 -25.71
N GLY A 856 -14.64 -12.50 -24.46
CA GLY A 856 -13.34 -11.90 -24.10
C GLY A 856 -13.00 -11.99 -22.63
N VAL A 857 -13.96 -12.31 -21.77
CA VAL A 857 -13.64 -12.82 -20.44
C VAL A 857 -13.19 -14.30 -20.54
N VAL A 858 -13.49 -14.92 -21.70
CA VAL A 858 -13.41 -16.34 -22.05
C VAL A 858 -12.88 -16.49 -23.49
N SER A 859 -12.11 -17.57 -23.77
CA SER A 859 -11.39 -17.80 -25.04
C SER A 859 -12.11 -18.70 -26.03
#